data_AF-A0A971UP38-F1
#
_entry.id   AF-A0A971UP38-F1
#
_cell.length_a   1.000
_cell.length_b   1.000
_cell.length_c   1.000
_cell.angle_alpha   90.00
_cell.angle_beta   90.00
_cell.angle_gamma   90.00
#
_symmetry.space_group_name_H-M   'P 1'
#
loop_
_entity.id
_entity.type
_entity.pdbx_description
1 polymer ?
#
loop_
_entity_poly.entity_id
_entity_poly.type
_entity_poly.pdbx_seq_one_letter_code
_entity_poly.pdbx_strand_id
1 'polypeptide(L)'
;MKGKLWIVVVVVAVLGAAAGLAWYLMQPRTAEQQFRRAQQAEVKLQAEAADLTDEELAARRREIIGQYEQVWTDFADDGFHDDARQRVAEIYDELLKDKAGALQRYRDLMASHPDSDKAEAVIHRIAELCEELGLAEKADREAALKLFKEAVDLREKFVDEHPDSPRAEEDLIRAARLWQDQLQDPPIDVKTRLERYLEKFPKGKYADEALFRLGRWFEEAEMPQDAIAVYKRLAEEFPQSQYVDRANERQYEIYAKKLNDEEQAAEMARKIAQRNPGTAKGARYAQRADSAGQKELKDKDRKYEKDYYGAPIYDAALDKAFPWEEFEDLLAQKLDTITYTMEVRLVPADGTLEVTGSMELVNNGPETSELLLQFNAGMTLENLKFGGAAAEVVSPSSRQREVVRIRLPQALATGQGGTLTFKASGKFEAPRSAPEGVNLASGESPSDEQMQQIMQTMTGDMRVRVGPTGYAIGAGLWYPLTIYGDMYTTDVTFRLPEPGYEVSAAGKLTSPSGEGTVRRYVSQTPIFGLYFSYGPWTAVERPWSDGRTVVAYVDKARRDYGEKLADRACDVLTFYEEKFGKLKQPRISITIDKLPVILGGIGPAGMMMLAEHFLPADDVPVSLLAHELSHQWWGNHVPISFEKGYSMWLSEGFATYCDALYNEKLHGREFLTRHLEKYSLFYFEGLVQLPRLVEPPASCYMNNPLYRQTVYEKGALALHALRYVLGDEKFFAVLRRYATEYEGKHSTIEDVRRLTDEVSGQDMRWFFDQWLRRKDLPHYILTDLAADETTPGQYVLTVRQEVPGTEGPWRMPLDIVFYGADGAEHVERRVALEEEENRVVVRLEFKPLRAELDPDYWVFRYPGPDNVWPRAEPEAAPAASVAP
;
A
#
# COMPACT_ATOMS: atom_id res chain seq x y z
N MET A 1 40.90 -77.92 -104.92
CA MET A 1 40.20 -76.66 -104.60
C MET A 1 38.69 -76.87 -104.71
N LYS A 2 37.90 -76.35 -103.76
CA LYS A 2 36.41 -76.25 -103.66
C LYS A 2 35.66 -77.06 -102.58
N GLY A 3 36.17 -78.18 -102.05
CA GLY A 3 35.43 -78.96 -101.01
C GLY A 3 35.79 -78.68 -99.54
N LYS A 4 37.02 -78.25 -99.24
CA LYS A 4 37.52 -78.12 -97.86
C LYS A 4 37.49 -76.70 -97.29
N LEU A 5 37.12 -75.69 -98.09
CA LEU A 5 37.14 -74.29 -97.65
C LEU A 5 35.85 -73.87 -96.92
N TRP A 6 34.70 -74.50 -97.23
CA TRP A 6 33.42 -74.14 -96.62
C TRP A 6 33.26 -74.61 -95.17
N ILE A 7 33.79 -75.80 -94.85
CA ILE A 7 33.78 -76.34 -93.47
C ILE A 7 34.69 -75.49 -92.56
N VAL A 8 35.80 -74.97 -93.09
CA VAL A 8 36.72 -74.11 -92.32
C VAL A 8 36.09 -72.74 -92.05
N VAL A 9 35.36 -72.14 -92.99
CA VAL A 9 34.75 -70.82 -92.80
C VAL A 9 33.60 -70.85 -91.79
N VAL A 10 32.77 -71.90 -91.77
CA VAL A 10 31.67 -72.04 -90.80
C VAL A 10 32.20 -72.35 -89.40
N VAL A 11 33.22 -73.23 -89.27
CA VAL A 11 33.85 -73.53 -87.97
C VAL A 11 34.60 -72.32 -87.42
N VAL A 12 35.26 -71.52 -88.26
CA VAL A 12 35.94 -70.27 -87.84
C VAL A 12 34.94 -69.17 -87.45
N ALA A 13 33.77 -69.08 -88.10
CA ALA A 13 32.75 -68.11 -87.72
C ALA A 13 32.07 -68.46 -86.39
N VAL A 14 31.80 -69.74 -86.12
CA VAL A 14 31.21 -70.19 -84.85
C VAL A 14 32.23 -70.08 -83.70
N LEU A 15 33.50 -70.45 -83.93
CA LEU A 15 34.56 -70.28 -82.95
C LEU A 15 34.94 -68.80 -82.73
N GLY A 16 34.85 -67.97 -83.77
CA GLY A 16 35.07 -66.52 -83.69
C GLY A 16 33.97 -65.78 -82.91
N ALA A 17 32.71 -66.21 -83.05
CA ALA A 17 31.59 -65.67 -82.26
C ALA A 17 31.67 -66.12 -80.79
N ALA A 18 32.04 -67.37 -80.52
CA ALA A 18 32.26 -67.87 -79.16
C ALA A 18 33.48 -67.20 -78.49
N ALA A 19 34.58 -66.99 -79.23
CA ALA A 19 35.77 -66.29 -78.75
C ALA A 19 35.54 -64.77 -78.58
N GLY A 20 34.72 -64.14 -79.43
CA GLY A 20 34.33 -62.74 -79.31
C GLY A 20 33.41 -62.49 -78.11
N LEU A 21 32.49 -63.41 -77.82
CA LEU A 21 31.66 -63.36 -76.62
C LEU A 21 32.49 -63.63 -75.35
N ALA A 22 33.43 -64.58 -75.40
CA ALA A 22 34.37 -64.86 -74.32
C ALA A 22 35.33 -63.68 -74.06
N TRP A 23 35.84 -63.00 -75.10
CA TRP A 23 36.65 -61.78 -74.98
C TRP A 23 35.82 -60.63 -74.42
N TYR A 24 34.62 -60.37 -74.93
CA TYR A 24 33.73 -59.32 -74.40
C TYR A 24 33.36 -59.54 -72.92
N LEU A 25 33.21 -60.80 -72.49
CA LEU A 25 32.98 -61.17 -71.10
C LEU A 25 34.26 -61.12 -70.22
N MET A 26 35.45 -61.03 -70.81
CA MET A 26 36.75 -60.98 -70.13
C MET A 26 37.42 -59.58 -70.12
N GLN A 27 36.78 -58.54 -70.67
CA GLN A 27 37.28 -57.16 -70.55
C GLN A 27 37.15 -56.66 -69.09
N PRO A 28 38.19 -56.06 -68.49
CA PRO A 28 38.06 -55.41 -67.18
C PRO A 28 37.03 -54.29 -67.29
N ARG A 29 35.95 -54.39 -66.52
CA ARG A 29 34.86 -53.40 -66.53
C ARG A 29 35.29 -52.13 -65.82
N THR A 30 34.80 -50.96 -66.22
CA THR A 30 35.06 -49.71 -65.48
C THR A 30 34.22 -49.64 -64.21
N ALA A 31 34.65 -48.82 -63.23
CA ALA A 31 33.91 -48.59 -61.97
C ALA A 31 32.45 -48.17 -62.22
N GLU A 32 32.23 -47.20 -63.13
CA GLU A 32 30.90 -46.74 -63.52
C GLU A 32 29.99 -47.87 -64.05
N GLN A 33 30.54 -48.78 -64.85
CA GLN A 33 29.77 -49.89 -65.42
C GLN A 33 29.37 -50.91 -64.35
N GLN A 34 30.25 -51.18 -63.38
CA GLN A 34 29.92 -52.05 -62.26
C GLN A 34 28.87 -51.40 -61.34
N PHE A 35 29.04 -50.11 -61.03
CA PHE A 35 28.10 -49.34 -60.22
C PHE A 35 26.70 -49.28 -60.84
N ARG A 36 26.59 -48.90 -62.12
CA ARG A 36 25.30 -48.86 -62.83
C ARG A 36 24.63 -50.23 -62.89
N ARG A 37 25.40 -51.32 -62.93
CA ARG A 37 24.85 -52.68 -62.91
C ARG A 37 24.26 -53.02 -61.54
N ALA A 38 24.93 -52.64 -60.46
CA ALA A 38 24.39 -52.79 -59.11
C ALA A 38 23.08 -51.98 -58.95
N GLN A 39 23.04 -50.74 -59.46
CA GLN A 39 21.82 -49.92 -59.51
C GLN A 39 20.70 -50.58 -60.32
N GLN A 40 21.00 -51.15 -61.49
CA GLN A 40 20.01 -51.87 -62.29
C GLN A 40 19.48 -53.12 -61.58
N ALA A 41 20.33 -53.85 -60.85
CA ALA A 41 19.93 -54.99 -60.04
C ALA A 41 19.00 -54.55 -58.90
N GLU A 42 19.26 -53.39 -58.29
CA GLU A 42 18.42 -52.78 -57.27
C GLU A 42 17.05 -52.36 -57.80
N VAL A 43 16.99 -51.65 -58.91
CA VAL A 43 15.72 -51.26 -59.56
C VAL A 43 14.90 -52.50 -59.92
N LYS A 44 15.56 -53.54 -60.44
CA LYS A 44 14.90 -54.82 -60.75
C LYS A 44 14.35 -55.49 -59.50
N LEU A 45 15.14 -55.58 -58.43
CA LEU A 45 14.67 -56.15 -57.17
C LEU A 45 13.51 -55.34 -56.59
N GLN A 46 13.54 -54.02 -56.71
CA GLN A 46 12.44 -53.16 -56.24
C GLN A 46 11.14 -53.43 -57.00
N ALA A 47 11.20 -53.73 -58.30
CA ALA A 47 10.04 -54.14 -59.10
C ALA A 47 9.51 -55.54 -58.73
N GLU A 48 10.39 -56.45 -58.28
CA GLU A 48 10.05 -57.81 -57.86
C GLU A 48 9.72 -57.92 -56.36
N ALA A 49 9.95 -56.85 -55.58
CA ALA A 49 9.89 -56.87 -54.12
C ALA A 49 8.51 -57.22 -53.55
N ALA A 50 7.43 -56.91 -54.27
CA ALA A 50 6.06 -57.19 -53.84
C ALA A 50 5.73 -58.70 -53.83
N ASP A 51 6.49 -59.50 -54.58
CA ASP A 51 6.27 -60.94 -54.76
C ASP A 51 7.22 -61.81 -53.91
N LEU A 52 8.08 -61.19 -53.09
CA LEU A 52 9.07 -61.86 -52.25
C LEU A 52 8.70 -61.78 -50.77
N THR A 53 9.06 -62.81 -50.00
CA THR A 53 8.98 -62.71 -48.53
C THR A 53 10.05 -61.76 -47.98
N ASP A 54 9.86 -61.23 -46.77
CA ASP A 54 10.83 -60.32 -46.13
C ASP A 54 12.23 -60.94 -46.01
N GLU A 55 12.31 -62.27 -45.78
CA GLU A 55 13.58 -63.00 -45.68
C GLU A 55 14.29 -63.15 -47.03
N GLU A 56 13.54 -63.47 -48.09
CA GLU A 56 14.05 -63.54 -49.46
C GLU A 56 14.48 -62.16 -49.97
N LEU A 57 13.68 -61.13 -49.68
CA LEU A 57 13.97 -59.75 -50.04
C LEU A 57 15.23 -59.23 -49.33
N ALA A 58 15.40 -59.55 -48.05
CA ALA A 58 16.62 -59.22 -47.29
C ALA A 58 17.85 -59.98 -47.81
N ALA A 59 17.71 -61.25 -48.22
CA ALA A 59 18.80 -62.02 -48.83
C ALA A 59 19.23 -61.44 -50.19
N ARG A 60 18.27 -61.05 -51.03
CA ARG A 60 18.54 -60.41 -52.33
C ARG A 60 19.14 -59.01 -52.19
N ARG A 61 18.72 -58.23 -51.20
CA ARG A 61 19.36 -56.94 -50.87
C ARG A 61 20.82 -57.13 -50.44
N ARG A 62 21.13 -58.19 -49.68
CA ARG A 62 22.52 -58.55 -49.34
C ARG A 62 23.35 -58.97 -50.55
N GLU A 63 22.76 -59.65 -51.53
CA GLU A 63 23.41 -59.95 -52.81
C GLU A 63 23.76 -58.66 -53.59
N ILE A 64 22.88 -57.67 -53.58
CA ILE A 64 23.11 -56.35 -54.21
C ILE A 64 24.16 -55.55 -53.46
N ILE A 65 24.16 -55.60 -52.13
CA ILE A 65 25.23 -55.02 -51.31
C ILE A 65 26.58 -55.57 -51.74
N GLY A 66 26.71 -56.89 -51.92
CA GLY A 66 27.95 -57.51 -52.42
C GLY A 66 28.38 -57.01 -53.80
N GLN A 67 27.43 -56.60 -54.67
CA GLN A 67 27.76 -56.00 -55.97
C GLN A 67 28.31 -54.57 -55.81
N TYR A 68 27.74 -53.75 -54.92
CA TYR A 68 28.29 -52.44 -54.61
C TYR A 68 29.65 -52.54 -53.89
N GLU A 69 29.81 -53.50 -52.98
CA GLU A 69 31.09 -53.80 -52.30
C GLU A 69 32.20 -54.14 -53.31
N GLN A 70 31.85 -54.87 -54.37
CA GLN A 70 32.79 -55.20 -55.43
C GLN A 70 33.25 -53.96 -56.23
N VAL A 71 32.40 -52.95 -56.42
CA VAL A 71 32.76 -51.70 -57.11
C VAL A 71 33.94 -51.03 -56.41
N TRP A 72 33.87 -50.88 -55.09
CA TRP A 72 34.93 -50.20 -54.35
C TRP A 72 36.13 -51.11 -54.04
N THR A 73 35.96 -52.44 -54.10
CA THR A 73 37.06 -53.41 -53.98
C THR A 73 37.93 -53.43 -55.23
N ASP A 74 37.30 -53.37 -56.40
CA ASP A 74 37.98 -53.40 -57.69
C ASP A 74 38.55 -52.02 -58.08
N PHE A 75 37.99 -50.92 -57.57
CA PHE A 75 38.34 -49.54 -57.93
C PHE A 75 38.45 -48.61 -56.72
N ALA A 76 39.55 -48.74 -55.97
CA ALA A 76 39.76 -47.99 -54.71
C ALA A 76 39.94 -46.47 -54.89
N ASP A 77 40.42 -46.00 -56.06
CA ASP A 77 40.78 -44.59 -56.31
C ASP A 77 39.81 -43.88 -57.28
N ASP A 78 38.63 -44.45 -57.55
CA ASP A 78 37.65 -43.94 -58.52
C ASP A 78 36.46 -43.23 -57.84
N GLY A 79 35.88 -42.20 -58.46
CA GLY A 79 34.78 -41.41 -57.86
C GLY A 79 33.52 -42.23 -57.50
N PHE A 80 33.31 -43.39 -58.13
CA PHE A 80 32.20 -44.29 -57.78
C PHE A 80 32.43 -45.13 -56.50
N HIS A 81 33.64 -45.08 -55.94
CA HIS A 81 34.00 -45.74 -54.68
C HIS A 81 33.10 -45.27 -53.51
N ASP A 82 33.00 -43.95 -53.34
CA ASP A 82 32.23 -43.35 -52.23
C ASP A 82 30.73 -43.42 -52.46
N ASP A 83 30.29 -43.30 -53.72
CA ASP A 83 28.90 -43.52 -54.14
C ASP A 83 28.41 -44.92 -53.76
N ALA A 84 29.24 -45.94 -54.00
CA ALA A 84 28.91 -47.33 -53.68
C ALA A 84 28.83 -47.55 -52.17
N ARG A 85 29.78 -47.02 -51.39
CA ARG A 85 29.78 -47.14 -49.92
C ARG A 85 28.60 -46.42 -49.28
N GLN A 86 28.29 -45.21 -49.75
CA GLN A 86 27.12 -44.47 -49.28
C GLN A 86 25.84 -45.24 -49.59
N ARG A 87 25.69 -45.76 -50.81
CA ARG A 87 24.48 -46.51 -51.16
C ARG A 87 24.33 -47.78 -50.33
N VAL A 88 25.42 -48.46 -50.01
CA VAL A 88 25.38 -49.60 -49.08
C VAL A 88 24.92 -49.16 -47.69
N ALA A 89 25.39 -48.04 -47.16
CA ALA A 89 24.89 -47.51 -45.88
C ALA A 89 23.38 -47.19 -45.92
N GLU A 90 22.90 -46.56 -46.99
CA GLU A 90 21.47 -46.26 -47.21
C GLU A 90 20.61 -47.52 -47.32
N ILE A 91 21.09 -48.56 -48.01
CA ILE A 91 20.39 -49.85 -48.10
C ILE A 91 20.23 -50.46 -46.70
N TYR A 92 21.25 -50.35 -45.84
CA TYR A 92 21.15 -50.81 -44.45
C TYR A 92 20.12 -50.01 -43.63
N ASP A 93 20.12 -48.69 -43.78
CA ASP A 93 19.26 -47.78 -43.05
C ASP A 93 17.78 -47.90 -43.49
N GLU A 94 17.53 -47.66 -44.77
CA GLU A 94 16.18 -47.50 -45.31
C GLU A 94 15.52 -48.84 -45.64
N LEU A 95 16.28 -49.76 -46.24
CA LEU A 95 15.72 -50.97 -46.82
C LEU A 95 15.79 -52.14 -45.83
N LEU A 96 16.94 -52.39 -45.22
CA LEU A 96 17.09 -53.46 -44.23
C LEU A 96 16.60 -53.05 -42.83
N LYS A 97 16.40 -51.74 -42.58
CA LYS A 97 16.02 -51.19 -41.27
C LYS A 97 17.01 -51.59 -40.16
N ASP A 98 18.25 -51.88 -40.53
CA ASP A 98 19.34 -52.25 -39.64
C ASP A 98 20.15 -50.98 -39.32
N LYS A 99 19.64 -50.22 -38.36
CA LYS A 99 20.22 -48.93 -37.95
C LYS A 99 21.63 -49.06 -37.39
N ALA A 100 21.93 -50.16 -36.68
CA ALA A 100 23.27 -50.42 -36.16
C ALA A 100 24.26 -50.75 -37.29
N GLY A 101 23.82 -51.57 -38.25
CA GLY A 101 24.58 -51.87 -39.46
C GLY A 101 24.78 -50.63 -40.35
N ALA A 102 23.78 -49.75 -40.44
CA ALA A 102 23.87 -48.49 -41.18
C ALA A 102 24.87 -47.53 -40.52
N LEU A 103 24.77 -47.34 -39.20
CA LEU A 103 25.66 -46.49 -38.43
C LEU A 103 27.13 -46.89 -38.61
N GLN A 104 27.44 -48.19 -38.56
CA GLN A 104 28.81 -48.67 -38.79
C GLN A 104 29.31 -48.31 -40.20
N ARG A 105 28.47 -48.46 -41.23
CA ARG A 105 28.84 -48.17 -42.63
C ARG A 105 29.03 -46.69 -42.90
N TYR A 106 28.20 -45.84 -42.32
CA TYR A 106 28.39 -44.40 -42.40
C TYR A 106 29.68 -43.95 -41.67
N ARG A 107 30.02 -44.56 -40.53
CA ARG A 107 31.30 -44.34 -39.86
C ARG A 107 32.50 -44.77 -40.72
N ASP A 108 32.43 -45.95 -41.33
CA ASP A 108 33.49 -46.47 -42.20
C ASP A 108 33.70 -45.59 -43.43
N LEU A 109 32.60 -45.09 -44.03
CA LEU A 109 32.64 -44.11 -45.10
C LEU A 109 33.37 -42.84 -44.65
N MET A 110 32.97 -42.27 -43.51
CA MET A 110 33.57 -41.03 -42.99
C MET A 110 35.03 -41.17 -42.59
N ALA A 111 35.43 -42.31 -42.03
CA ALA A 111 36.82 -42.57 -41.66
C ALA A 111 37.74 -42.68 -42.89
N SER A 112 37.20 -43.14 -44.03
CA SER A 112 37.98 -43.32 -45.26
C SER A 112 38.10 -42.06 -46.10
N HIS A 113 37.09 -41.20 -46.11
CA HIS A 113 37.01 -40.02 -47.00
C HIS A 113 36.39 -38.81 -46.28
N PRO A 114 37.12 -38.19 -45.33
CA PRO A 114 36.61 -37.08 -44.52
C PRO A 114 36.31 -35.81 -45.33
N ASP A 115 36.98 -35.61 -46.46
CA ASP A 115 36.86 -34.42 -47.31
C ASP A 115 35.90 -34.60 -48.51
N SER A 116 35.11 -35.69 -48.52
CA SER A 116 34.11 -35.92 -49.57
C SER A 116 33.06 -34.80 -49.58
N ASP A 117 32.56 -34.44 -50.76
CA ASP A 117 31.43 -33.53 -50.96
C ASP A 117 30.13 -34.01 -50.27
N LYS A 118 30.12 -35.26 -49.79
CA LYS A 118 29.02 -35.90 -49.05
C LYS A 118 29.19 -35.92 -47.53
N ALA A 119 30.33 -35.47 -47.01
CA ALA A 119 30.68 -35.54 -45.59
C ALA A 119 29.62 -34.90 -44.68
N GLU A 120 29.10 -33.72 -45.02
CA GLU A 120 28.07 -33.00 -44.26
C GLU A 120 26.79 -33.83 -44.07
N ALA A 121 26.24 -34.37 -45.15
CA ALA A 121 25.02 -35.18 -45.10
C ALA A 121 25.21 -36.47 -44.28
N VAL A 122 26.39 -37.09 -44.36
CA VAL A 122 26.73 -38.30 -43.62
C VAL A 122 26.90 -38.02 -42.13
N ILE A 123 27.57 -36.93 -41.73
CA ILE A 123 27.73 -36.52 -40.32
C ILE A 123 26.38 -36.35 -39.64
N HIS A 124 25.43 -35.67 -40.29
CA HIS A 124 24.09 -35.49 -39.75
C HIS A 124 23.37 -36.82 -39.57
N ARG A 125 23.46 -37.72 -40.55
CA ARG A 125 22.79 -39.01 -40.46
C ARG A 125 23.38 -39.91 -39.38
N ILE A 126 24.71 -39.86 -39.18
CA ILE A 126 25.37 -40.54 -38.05
C ILE A 126 24.83 -39.99 -36.73
N ALA A 127 24.76 -38.66 -36.55
CA ALA A 127 24.24 -38.06 -35.33
C ALA A 127 22.77 -38.46 -35.05
N GLU A 128 21.91 -38.46 -36.07
CA GLU A 128 20.52 -38.93 -35.96
C GLU A 128 20.42 -40.41 -35.59
N LEU A 129 21.19 -41.28 -36.26
CA LEU A 129 21.21 -42.71 -35.96
C LEU A 129 21.70 -42.99 -34.54
N CYS A 130 22.69 -42.25 -34.06
CA CYS A 130 23.16 -42.30 -32.67
C CYS A 130 22.06 -41.92 -31.68
N GLU A 131 21.28 -40.85 -31.93
CA GLU A 131 20.14 -40.48 -31.09
C GLU A 131 19.04 -41.55 -31.09
N GLU A 132 18.66 -42.04 -32.27
CA GLU A 132 17.61 -43.05 -32.41
C GLU A 132 17.98 -44.37 -31.72
N LEU A 133 19.22 -44.81 -31.88
CA LEU A 133 19.74 -46.01 -31.23
C LEU A 133 19.90 -45.81 -29.72
N GLY A 134 20.38 -44.64 -29.28
CA GLY A 134 20.47 -44.31 -27.85
C GLY A 134 19.10 -44.33 -27.16
N LEU A 135 18.05 -43.85 -27.85
CA LEU A 135 16.67 -43.91 -27.35
C LEU A 135 16.08 -45.33 -27.37
N ALA A 136 16.52 -46.20 -28.27
CA ALA A 136 16.12 -47.61 -28.33
C ALA A 136 16.84 -48.46 -27.28
N GLU A 137 18.10 -48.14 -26.96
CA GLU A 137 18.97 -48.82 -25.98
C GLU A 137 18.73 -48.38 -24.53
N LYS A 138 17.53 -47.90 -24.17
CA LYS A 138 17.22 -47.42 -22.81
C LYS A 138 17.47 -48.44 -21.68
N ALA A 139 17.54 -49.73 -22.02
CA ALA A 139 17.84 -50.80 -21.07
C ALA A 139 19.34 -50.90 -20.72
N ASP A 140 20.24 -50.45 -21.61
CA ASP A 140 21.68 -50.36 -21.39
C ASP A 140 22.12 -48.89 -21.39
N ARG A 141 22.15 -48.31 -20.18
CA ARG A 141 22.47 -46.90 -19.98
C ARG A 141 23.88 -46.55 -20.48
N GLU A 142 24.86 -47.44 -20.35
CA GLU A 142 26.24 -47.15 -20.75
C GLU A 142 26.36 -47.08 -22.28
N ALA A 143 25.74 -48.01 -22.98
CA ALA A 143 25.66 -48.01 -24.45
C ALA A 143 24.92 -46.78 -24.98
N ALA A 144 23.78 -46.42 -24.37
CA ALA A 144 23.00 -45.24 -24.75
C ALA A 144 23.77 -43.93 -24.54
N LEU A 145 24.45 -43.76 -23.41
CA LEU A 145 25.26 -42.56 -23.13
C LEU A 145 26.39 -42.37 -24.15
N LYS A 146 27.05 -43.47 -24.57
CA LYS A 146 28.10 -43.41 -25.60
C LYS A 146 27.56 -42.87 -26.93
N LEU A 147 26.38 -43.34 -27.34
CA LEU A 147 25.72 -42.89 -28.57
C LEU A 147 25.26 -41.43 -28.48
N PHE A 148 24.64 -41.01 -27.37
CA PHE A 148 24.24 -39.61 -27.20
C PHE A 148 25.44 -38.66 -27.17
N LYS A 149 26.55 -39.07 -26.55
CA LYS A 149 27.77 -38.27 -26.55
C LYS A 149 28.35 -38.11 -27.95
N GLU A 150 28.40 -39.19 -28.72
CA GLU A 150 28.83 -39.13 -30.12
C GLU A 150 27.92 -38.23 -30.97
N ALA A 151 26.61 -38.28 -30.78
CA ALA A 151 25.67 -37.39 -31.47
C ALA A 151 25.92 -35.92 -31.13
N VAL A 152 26.17 -35.59 -29.87
CA VAL A 152 26.53 -34.23 -29.43
C VAL A 152 27.85 -33.79 -30.07
N ASP A 153 28.90 -34.59 -29.94
CA ASP A 153 30.24 -34.26 -30.44
C ASP A 153 30.22 -33.99 -31.94
N LEU A 154 29.47 -34.78 -32.71
CA LEU A 154 29.30 -34.60 -34.16
C LEU A 154 28.56 -33.31 -34.49
N ARG A 155 27.46 -33.00 -33.79
CA ARG A 155 26.69 -31.76 -34.02
C ARG A 155 27.48 -30.51 -33.65
N GLU A 156 28.22 -30.53 -32.54
CA GLU A 156 29.04 -29.38 -32.13
C GLU A 156 30.22 -29.17 -33.08
N LYS A 157 30.90 -30.24 -33.48
CA LYS A 157 31.97 -30.19 -34.47
C LYS A 157 31.48 -29.63 -35.80
N PHE A 158 30.34 -30.11 -36.28
CA PHE A 158 29.73 -29.61 -37.51
C PHE A 158 29.47 -28.10 -37.47
N VAL A 159 28.92 -27.60 -36.36
CA VAL A 159 28.65 -26.16 -36.18
C VAL A 159 29.93 -25.33 -36.13
N ASP A 160 31.02 -25.87 -35.60
CA ASP A 160 32.31 -25.16 -35.57
C ASP A 160 32.98 -25.11 -36.94
N GLU A 161 32.83 -26.16 -37.75
CA GLU A 161 33.38 -26.22 -39.11
C GLU A 161 32.50 -25.47 -40.12
N HIS A 162 31.18 -25.40 -39.89
CA HIS A 162 30.19 -24.79 -40.78
C HIS A 162 29.26 -23.81 -40.07
N PRO A 163 29.78 -22.70 -39.50
CA PRO A 163 29.00 -21.78 -38.66
C PRO A 163 27.86 -21.09 -39.39
N ASP A 164 27.96 -20.91 -40.71
CA ASP A 164 26.95 -20.25 -41.55
C ASP A 164 25.89 -21.23 -42.12
N SER A 165 25.97 -22.53 -41.77
CA SER A 165 25.00 -23.52 -42.25
C SER A 165 23.60 -23.20 -41.72
N PRO A 166 22.55 -23.32 -42.56
CA PRO A 166 21.16 -23.14 -42.11
C PRO A 166 20.72 -24.16 -41.04
N ARG A 167 21.52 -25.21 -40.80
CA ARG A 167 21.28 -26.23 -39.77
C ARG A 167 21.97 -25.93 -38.43
N ALA A 168 22.93 -25.00 -38.41
CA ALA A 168 23.78 -24.77 -37.25
C ALA A 168 22.99 -24.40 -35.97
N GLU A 169 21.90 -23.64 -36.13
CA GLU A 169 21.01 -23.28 -35.03
C GLU A 169 20.29 -24.50 -34.44
N GLU A 170 19.74 -25.37 -35.29
CA GLU A 170 19.02 -26.56 -34.84
C GLU A 170 19.96 -27.59 -34.20
N ASP A 171 21.18 -27.72 -34.71
CA ASP A 171 22.17 -28.65 -34.19
C ASP A 171 22.66 -28.27 -32.79
N LEU A 172 22.94 -26.98 -32.54
CA LEU A 172 23.35 -26.52 -31.21
C LEU A 172 22.25 -26.71 -30.16
N ILE A 173 21.01 -26.37 -30.48
CA ILE A 173 19.93 -26.54 -29.50
C ILE A 173 19.63 -28.02 -29.26
N ARG A 174 19.71 -28.89 -30.28
CA ARG A 174 19.55 -30.34 -30.12
C ARG A 174 20.67 -30.93 -29.27
N ALA A 175 21.91 -30.52 -29.48
CA ALA A 175 23.04 -30.91 -28.64
C ALA A 175 22.80 -30.54 -27.17
N ALA A 176 22.37 -29.29 -26.89
CA ALA A 176 22.03 -28.85 -25.55
C ALA A 176 20.86 -29.66 -24.92
N ARG A 177 19.81 -29.97 -25.71
CA ARG A 177 18.69 -30.81 -25.26
C ARG A 177 19.13 -32.23 -24.89
N LEU A 178 19.93 -32.88 -25.74
CA LEU A 178 20.43 -34.23 -25.47
C LEU A 178 21.29 -34.26 -24.21
N TRP A 179 22.13 -33.25 -24.04
CA TRP A 179 22.97 -33.15 -22.85
C TRP A 179 22.15 -33.01 -21.57
N GLN A 180 21.18 -32.08 -21.58
CA GLN A 180 20.32 -31.82 -20.43
C GLN A 180 19.37 -32.99 -20.13
N ASP A 181 18.73 -33.55 -21.16
CA ASP A 181 17.62 -34.49 -21.00
C ASP A 181 18.10 -35.94 -20.89
N GLN A 182 19.17 -36.34 -21.61
CA GLN A 182 19.62 -37.73 -21.71
C GLN A 182 20.95 -38.01 -21.00
N LEU A 183 21.96 -37.16 -21.18
CA LEU A 183 23.29 -37.41 -20.62
C LEU A 183 23.34 -37.14 -19.11
N GLN A 184 22.67 -36.07 -18.64
CA GLN A 184 22.67 -35.66 -17.23
C GLN A 184 24.10 -35.53 -16.64
N ASP A 185 25.09 -35.24 -17.49
CA ASP A 185 26.51 -35.01 -17.13
C ASP A 185 26.67 -33.62 -16.46
N PRO A 186 27.83 -33.22 -15.88
CA PRO A 186 27.87 -32.20 -14.85
C PRO A 186 27.20 -30.89 -15.28
N PRO A 187 26.47 -30.22 -14.37
CA PRO A 187 25.63 -29.07 -14.68
C PRO A 187 26.34 -28.00 -15.53
N ILE A 188 27.62 -27.75 -15.25
CA ILE A 188 28.44 -26.73 -15.92
C ILE A 188 28.40 -26.85 -17.46
N ASP A 189 28.29 -28.06 -17.98
CA ASP A 189 28.39 -28.32 -19.42
C ASP A 189 27.05 -28.09 -20.17
N VAL A 190 25.91 -28.17 -19.47
CA VAL A 190 24.60 -27.75 -20.00
C VAL A 190 24.52 -26.23 -20.12
N LYS A 191 24.93 -25.51 -19.07
CA LYS A 191 24.93 -24.05 -19.05
C LYS A 191 25.78 -23.48 -20.18
N THR A 192 27.02 -23.98 -20.31
CA THR A 192 27.96 -23.53 -21.34
C THR A 192 27.37 -23.68 -22.74
N ARG A 193 26.67 -24.79 -23.01
CA ARG A 193 26.01 -25.04 -24.31
C ARG A 193 24.82 -24.13 -24.58
N LEU A 194 23.97 -23.91 -23.57
CA LEU A 194 22.83 -22.99 -23.70
C LEU A 194 23.29 -21.54 -23.88
N GLU A 195 24.34 -21.13 -23.17
CA GLU A 195 24.95 -19.80 -23.34
C GLU A 195 25.59 -19.65 -24.71
N ARG A 196 26.34 -20.66 -25.18
CA ARG A 196 26.92 -20.69 -26.53
C ARG A 196 25.84 -20.59 -27.62
N TYR A 197 24.71 -21.28 -27.44
CA TYR A 197 23.57 -21.14 -28.35
C TYR A 197 22.99 -19.72 -28.32
N LEU A 198 22.76 -19.15 -27.13
CA LEU A 198 22.20 -17.79 -26.98
C LEU A 198 23.16 -16.69 -27.44
N GLU A 199 24.47 -16.93 -27.41
CA GLU A 199 25.48 -16.01 -27.94
C GLU A 199 25.48 -16.00 -29.47
N LYS A 200 25.45 -17.17 -30.10
CA LYS A 200 25.40 -17.29 -31.57
C LYS A 200 24.03 -16.93 -32.15
N PHE A 201 22.94 -17.29 -31.47
CA PHE A 201 21.57 -17.14 -31.94
C PHE A 201 20.66 -16.44 -30.90
N PRO A 202 20.95 -15.19 -30.50
CA PRO A 202 20.23 -14.49 -29.43
C PRO A 202 18.74 -14.27 -29.72
N LYS A 203 18.34 -14.23 -30.99
CA LYS A 203 16.95 -14.15 -31.45
C LYS A 203 16.57 -15.33 -32.37
N GLY A 204 17.27 -16.44 -32.18
CA GLY A 204 17.01 -17.67 -32.93
C GLY A 204 15.59 -18.20 -32.71
N LYS A 205 15.14 -19.05 -33.62
CA LYS A 205 13.89 -19.81 -33.55
C LYS A 205 13.71 -20.55 -32.21
N TYR A 206 14.79 -20.94 -31.53
CA TYR A 206 14.75 -21.67 -30.26
C TYR A 206 15.34 -20.88 -29.06
N ALA A 207 15.54 -19.56 -29.20
CA ALA A 207 16.09 -18.70 -28.14
C ALA A 207 15.20 -18.63 -26.89
N ASP A 208 13.88 -18.65 -27.08
CA ASP A 208 12.91 -18.67 -25.98
C ASP A 208 12.98 -19.99 -25.19
N GLU A 209 13.09 -21.13 -25.86
CA GLU A 209 13.31 -22.43 -25.23
C GLU A 209 14.66 -22.48 -24.50
N ALA A 210 15.73 -21.98 -25.14
CA ALA A 210 17.07 -21.99 -24.55
C ALA A 210 17.13 -21.15 -23.26
N LEU A 211 16.51 -19.97 -23.24
CA LEU A 211 16.37 -19.15 -22.03
C LEU A 211 15.56 -19.88 -20.95
N PHE A 212 14.44 -20.51 -21.31
CA PHE A 212 13.66 -21.26 -20.33
C PHE A 212 14.46 -22.41 -19.70
N ARG A 213 15.21 -23.18 -20.52
CA ARG A 213 16.08 -24.27 -20.07
C ARG A 213 17.25 -23.78 -19.23
N LEU A 214 17.81 -22.61 -19.54
CA LEU A 214 18.87 -21.99 -18.76
C LEU A 214 18.35 -21.50 -17.40
N GLY A 215 17.16 -20.92 -17.34
CA GLY A 215 16.52 -20.55 -16.07
C GLY A 215 16.27 -21.78 -15.18
N ARG A 216 15.81 -22.89 -15.78
CA ARG A 216 15.64 -24.18 -15.08
C ARG A 216 16.94 -24.72 -14.51
N TRP A 217 18.02 -24.59 -15.29
CA TRP A 217 19.35 -24.98 -14.84
C TRP A 217 19.78 -24.19 -13.59
N PHE A 218 19.62 -22.86 -13.60
CA PHE A 218 19.96 -22.03 -12.43
C PHE A 218 19.11 -22.37 -11.21
N GLU A 219 17.84 -22.75 -11.40
CA GLU A 219 16.99 -23.21 -10.29
C GLU A 219 17.49 -24.51 -9.65
N GLU A 220 17.95 -25.46 -10.48
CA GLU A 220 18.50 -26.75 -10.07
C GLU A 220 19.88 -26.60 -9.43
N ALA A 221 20.66 -25.61 -9.86
CA ALA A 221 21.93 -25.21 -9.26
C ALA A 221 21.78 -24.38 -7.97
N GLU A 222 20.56 -24.21 -7.46
CA GLU A 222 20.24 -23.40 -6.26
C GLU A 222 20.68 -21.93 -6.37
N MET A 223 20.63 -21.36 -7.58
CA MET A 223 20.94 -19.96 -7.90
C MET A 223 19.65 -19.19 -8.24
N PRO A 224 18.82 -18.83 -7.24
CA PRO A 224 17.49 -18.28 -7.47
C PRO A 224 17.48 -16.93 -8.19
N GLN A 225 18.48 -16.07 -7.94
CA GLN A 225 18.57 -14.75 -8.54
C GLN A 225 18.91 -14.83 -10.05
N ASP A 226 19.85 -15.69 -10.42
CA ASP A 226 20.20 -15.93 -11.82
C ASP A 226 19.04 -16.58 -12.58
N ALA A 227 18.32 -17.51 -11.95
CA ALA A 227 17.11 -18.09 -12.52
C ALA A 227 16.04 -17.03 -12.80
N ILE A 228 15.78 -16.14 -11.84
CA ILE A 228 14.85 -15.01 -12.01
C ILE A 228 15.31 -14.12 -13.16
N ALA A 229 16.59 -13.74 -13.22
CA ALA A 229 17.12 -12.88 -14.27
C ALA A 229 16.91 -13.48 -15.67
N VAL A 230 17.16 -14.79 -15.83
CA VAL A 230 16.94 -15.48 -17.11
C VAL A 230 15.46 -15.60 -17.47
N TYR A 231 14.59 -15.88 -16.50
CA TYR A 231 13.14 -15.94 -16.75
C TYR A 231 12.54 -14.57 -17.06
N LYS A 232 13.04 -13.51 -16.44
CA LYS A 232 12.67 -12.13 -16.75
C LYS A 232 13.08 -11.77 -18.18
N ARG A 233 14.33 -12.09 -18.55
CA ARG A 233 14.85 -11.91 -19.92
C ARG A 233 13.98 -12.64 -20.97
N LEU A 234 13.58 -13.88 -20.69
CA LEU A 234 12.65 -14.63 -21.55
C LEU A 234 11.30 -13.91 -21.74
N ALA A 235 10.70 -13.41 -20.65
CA ALA A 235 9.42 -12.72 -20.71
C ALA A 235 9.49 -11.38 -21.46
N GLU A 236 10.62 -10.67 -21.36
CA GLU A 236 10.87 -9.38 -22.01
C GLU A 236 11.22 -9.54 -23.50
N GLU A 237 12.11 -10.47 -23.85
CA GLU A 237 12.56 -10.67 -25.24
C GLU A 237 11.54 -11.45 -26.08
N PHE A 238 10.76 -12.36 -25.46
CA PHE A 238 9.81 -13.25 -26.15
C PHE A 238 8.43 -13.30 -25.48
N PRO A 239 7.69 -12.18 -25.39
CA PRO A 239 6.44 -12.08 -24.60
C PRO A 239 5.30 -12.99 -25.08
N GLN A 240 5.34 -13.43 -26.34
CA GLN A 240 4.39 -14.34 -26.96
C GLN A 240 4.81 -15.82 -26.90
N SER A 241 5.97 -16.13 -26.31
CA SER A 241 6.44 -17.50 -26.21
C SER A 241 5.54 -18.34 -25.30
N GLN A 242 5.36 -19.60 -25.67
CA GLN A 242 4.66 -20.61 -24.85
C GLN A 242 5.35 -20.88 -23.49
N TYR A 243 6.62 -20.46 -23.33
CA TYR A 243 7.39 -20.67 -22.11
C TYR A 243 7.19 -19.57 -21.06
N VAL A 244 6.70 -18.38 -21.44
CA VAL A 244 6.55 -17.23 -20.52
C VAL A 244 5.65 -17.56 -19.33
N ASP A 245 4.55 -18.26 -19.58
CA ASP A 245 3.61 -18.67 -18.54
C ASP A 245 4.26 -19.60 -17.51
N ARG A 246 5.08 -20.54 -17.97
CA ARG A 246 5.83 -21.45 -17.09
C ARG A 246 6.93 -20.71 -16.36
N ALA A 247 7.63 -19.80 -17.02
CA ALA A 247 8.68 -18.97 -16.42
C ALA A 247 8.13 -18.09 -15.29
N ASN A 248 6.95 -17.48 -15.48
CA ASN A 248 6.29 -16.69 -14.45
C ASN A 248 5.88 -17.54 -13.24
N GLU A 249 5.38 -18.77 -13.47
CA GLU A 249 5.09 -19.71 -12.38
C GLU A 249 6.35 -20.12 -11.62
N ARG A 250 7.48 -20.34 -12.30
CA ARG A 250 8.76 -20.62 -11.65
C ARG A 250 9.24 -19.45 -10.80
N GLN A 251 9.20 -18.23 -11.33
CA GLN A 251 9.52 -17.01 -10.57
C GLN A 251 8.63 -16.88 -9.32
N TYR A 252 7.31 -17.09 -9.44
CA TYR A 252 6.39 -17.13 -8.30
C TYR A 252 6.85 -18.12 -7.22
N GLU A 253 7.20 -19.35 -7.61
CA GLU A 253 7.64 -20.40 -6.67
C GLU A 253 8.99 -20.04 -6.02
N ILE A 254 9.92 -19.44 -6.75
CA ILE A 254 11.21 -18.98 -6.21
C ILE A 254 10.98 -17.90 -5.15
N TYR A 255 10.20 -16.85 -5.48
CA TYR A 255 9.89 -15.79 -4.53
C TYR A 255 9.12 -16.32 -3.31
N ALA A 256 8.08 -17.12 -3.53
CA ALA A 256 7.22 -17.61 -2.45
C ALA A 256 7.88 -18.64 -1.53
N LYS A 257 8.76 -19.52 -2.05
CA LYS A 257 9.28 -20.66 -1.28
C LYS A 257 10.77 -20.62 -1.00
N LYS A 258 11.58 -20.05 -1.89
CA LYS A 258 13.04 -20.02 -1.72
C LYS A 258 13.51 -18.72 -1.09
N LEU A 259 12.97 -17.58 -1.53
CA LEU A 259 13.38 -16.26 -1.06
C LEU A 259 12.49 -15.72 0.07
N ASN A 260 11.30 -16.31 0.25
CA ASN A 260 10.29 -15.83 1.19
C ASN A 260 9.96 -14.33 0.98
N ASP A 261 9.96 -13.92 -0.29
CA ASP A 261 9.67 -12.58 -0.78
C ASP A 261 8.22 -12.55 -1.24
N GLU A 262 7.33 -12.21 -0.31
CA GLU A 262 5.88 -12.27 -0.54
C GLU A 262 5.40 -11.17 -1.52
N GLU A 263 6.10 -10.04 -1.59
CA GLU A 263 5.79 -8.91 -2.49
C GLU A 263 6.01 -9.33 -3.95
N GLN A 264 7.21 -9.82 -4.26
CA GLN A 264 7.54 -10.29 -5.60
C GLN A 264 6.72 -11.53 -5.98
N ALA A 265 6.41 -12.41 -5.02
CA ALA A 265 5.48 -13.50 -5.25
C ALA A 265 4.06 -13.01 -5.61
N ALA A 266 3.54 -11.99 -4.92
CA ALA A 266 2.22 -11.41 -5.22
C ALA A 266 2.21 -10.73 -6.60
N GLU A 267 3.26 -10.00 -6.95
CA GLU A 267 3.42 -9.39 -8.28
C GLU A 267 3.42 -10.46 -9.39
N MET A 268 4.18 -11.54 -9.21
CA MET A 268 4.19 -12.65 -10.17
C MET A 268 2.82 -13.34 -10.26
N ALA A 269 2.10 -13.50 -9.15
CA ALA A 269 0.75 -14.05 -9.17
C ALA A 269 -0.23 -13.15 -9.96
N ARG A 270 -0.14 -11.82 -9.84
CA ARG A 270 -0.93 -10.88 -10.65
C ARG A 270 -0.60 -10.99 -12.14
N LYS A 271 0.69 -11.06 -12.50
CA LYS A 271 1.13 -11.25 -13.89
C LYS A 271 0.58 -12.55 -14.50
N ILE A 272 0.57 -13.65 -13.74
CA ILE A 272 0.01 -14.93 -14.19
C ILE A 272 -1.51 -14.82 -14.38
N ALA A 273 -2.21 -14.16 -13.45
CA ALA A 273 -3.66 -13.96 -13.52
C ALA A 273 -4.08 -13.12 -14.73
N GLN A 274 -3.37 -12.02 -14.99
CA GLN A 274 -3.62 -11.11 -16.12
C GLN A 274 -3.41 -11.79 -17.48
N ARG A 275 -2.43 -12.69 -17.60
CA ARG A 275 -2.18 -13.45 -18.84
C ARG A 275 -3.18 -14.58 -19.09
N ASN A 276 -3.92 -15.00 -18.07
CA ASN A 276 -4.84 -16.14 -18.14
C ASN A 276 -6.29 -15.76 -17.76
N PRO A 277 -6.88 -14.69 -18.35
CA PRO A 277 -8.18 -14.19 -17.95
C PRO A 277 -9.27 -15.21 -18.24
N GLY A 278 -10.23 -15.37 -17.32
CA GLY A 278 -11.37 -16.28 -17.48
C GLY A 278 -11.03 -17.77 -17.35
N THR A 279 -9.81 -18.14 -16.98
CA THR A 279 -9.41 -19.55 -16.77
C THR A 279 -9.36 -19.92 -15.28
N ALA A 280 -9.46 -21.22 -14.98
CA ALA A 280 -9.27 -21.73 -13.61
C ALA A 280 -7.87 -21.38 -13.04
N LYS A 281 -6.86 -21.34 -13.90
CA LYS A 281 -5.49 -20.92 -13.54
C LYS A 281 -5.46 -19.44 -13.14
N GLY A 282 -6.09 -18.56 -13.93
CA GLY A 282 -6.18 -17.14 -13.63
C GLY A 282 -6.87 -16.86 -12.29
N ALA A 283 -8.00 -17.52 -12.03
CA ALA A 283 -8.72 -17.40 -10.75
C ALA A 283 -7.88 -17.85 -9.54
N ARG A 284 -7.14 -18.97 -9.67
CA ARG A 284 -6.27 -19.48 -8.60
C ARG A 284 -5.16 -18.48 -8.23
N TYR A 285 -4.52 -17.87 -9.22
CA TYR A 285 -3.44 -16.91 -8.96
C TYR A 285 -3.94 -15.54 -8.53
N ALA A 286 -5.14 -15.12 -8.94
CA ALA A 286 -5.80 -13.94 -8.38
C ALA A 286 -6.03 -14.10 -6.86
N GLN A 287 -6.61 -15.23 -6.43
CA GLN A 287 -6.82 -15.52 -5.00
C GLN A 287 -5.50 -15.57 -4.20
N ARG A 288 -4.43 -16.10 -4.80
CA ARG A 288 -3.09 -16.12 -4.17
C ARG A 288 -2.49 -14.72 -4.03
N ALA A 289 -2.71 -13.85 -5.00
CA ALA A 289 -2.29 -12.45 -4.92
C ALA A 289 -3.01 -11.71 -3.79
N ASP A 290 -4.31 -11.95 -3.61
CA ASP A 290 -5.11 -11.33 -2.54
C ASP A 290 -4.71 -11.85 -1.15
N SER A 291 -4.44 -13.15 -1.03
CA SER A 291 -4.09 -13.78 0.25
C SER A 291 -2.69 -13.37 0.75
N ALA A 292 -1.71 -13.26 -0.16
CA ALA A 292 -0.38 -12.75 0.16
C ALA A 292 -0.44 -11.26 0.54
N GLY A 293 -1.20 -10.46 -0.21
CA GLY A 293 -1.40 -9.04 0.08
C GLY A 293 -2.06 -8.80 1.46
N GLN A 294 -3.03 -9.60 1.87
CA GLN A 294 -3.67 -9.45 3.19
C GLN A 294 -2.75 -9.79 4.37
N LYS A 295 -1.83 -10.75 4.20
CA LYS A 295 -0.87 -11.12 5.25
C LYS A 295 0.23 -10.06 5.38
N GLU A 296 0.71 -9.54 4.25
CA GLU A 296 1.63 -8.41 4.18
C GLU A 296 1.02 -7.15 4.80
N LEU A 297 -0.24 -6.82 4.50
CA LEU A 297 -0.94 -5.71 5.15
C LEU A 297 -0.92 -5.90 6.68
N LYS A 298 -1.23 -7.10 7.19
CA LYS A 298 -1.20 -7.37 8.64
C LYS A 298 0.19 -7.27 9.26
N ASP A 299 1.24 -7.74 8.58
CA ASP A 299 2.61 -7.66 9.09
C ASP A 299 3.18 -6.24 8.99
N LYS A 300 2.81 -5.47 7.95
CA LYS A 300 3.06 -4.03 7.84
C LYS A 300 2.28 -3.25 8.89
N ASP A 301 1.01 -3.58 9.14
CA ASP A 301 0.17 -2.96 10.18
C ASP A 301 0.73 -3.23 11.58
N ARG A 302 1.25 -4.43 11.83
CA ARG A 302 1.88 -4.78 13.11
C ARG A 302 3.22 -4.07 13.33
N LYS A 303 4.02 -3.89 12.28
CA LYS A 303 5.24 -3.08 12.33
C LYS A 303 4.90 -1.59 12.51
N TYR A 304 3.89 -1.11 11.80
CA TYR A 304 3.35 0.24 11.88
C TYR A 304 2.88 0.58 13.30
N GLU A 305 2.07 -0.28 13.93
CA GLU A 305 1.59 -0.07 15.29
C GLU A 305 2.77 0.08 16.27
N LYS A 306 3.83 -0.71 16.07
CA LYS A 306 5.03 -0.66 16.92
C LYS A 306 5.87 0.60 16.69
N ASP A 307 6.05 1.03 15.45
CA ASP A 307 6.90 2.19 15.11
C ASP A 307 6.20 3.53 15.38
N TYR A 308 4.85 3.58 15.30
CA TYR A 308 4.05 4.80 15.46
C TYR A 308 3.44 4.97 16.86
N TYR A 309 3.01 3.87 17.51
CA TYR A 309 2.42 3.90 18.86
C TYR A 309 3.38 3.45 19.97
N GLY A 310 4.60 3.01 19.64
CA GLY A 310 5.61 2.58 20.61
C GLY A 310 6.50 3.69 21.18
N ALA A 311 6.30 4.96 20.80
CA ALA A 311 7.06 6.08 21.32
C ALA A 311 6.43 6.64 22.61
N PRO A 312 7.20 6.91 23.68
CA PRO A 312 6.65 7.52 24.89
C PRO A 312 6.07 8.92 24.61
N ILE A 313 4.90 9.21 25.17
CA ILE A 313 4.28 10.54 25.33
C ILE A 313 5.27 11.38 26.14
N TYR A 314 5.85 12.40 25.52
CA TYR A 314 6.85 13.27 26.14
C TYR A 314 6.16 14.54 26.67
N ASP A 315 6.34 14.86 27.96
CA ASP A 315 5.83 16.10 28.54
C ASP A 315 6.85 17.26 28.51
N ALA A 316 6.88 18.06 27.44
CA ALA A 316 7.76 19.22 27.29
C ALA A 316 7.43 20.38 28.25
N ALA A 317 6.20 20.47 28.78
CA ALA A 317 5.83 21.55 29.71
C ALA A 317 6.36 21.32 31.14
N LEU A 318 6.62 20.05 31.50
CA LEU A 318 7.11 19.67 32.81
C LEU A 318 8.62 19.46 32.88
N ASP A 319 9.33 19.50 31.74
CA ASP A 319 10.75 19.09 31.61
C ASP A 319 11.02 17.75 32.35
N LYS A 320 10.03 16.86 32.30
CA LYS A 320 10.01 15.55 32.97
C LYS A 320 9.21 14.58 32.12
N ALA A 321 9.62 13.31 32.15
CA ALA A 321 8.83 12.23 31.56
C ALA A 321 7.42 12.25 32.16
N PHE A 322 6.38 12.20 31.31
CA PHE A 322 5.05 11.77 31.73
C PHE A 322 5.22 10.47 32.53
N PRO A 323 4.55 10.26 33.68
CA PRO A 323 4.75 9.11 34.53
C PRO A 323 4.19 7.83 33.86
N TRP A 324 4.90 7.37 32.83
CA TRP A 324 4.51 6.30 31.92
C TRP A 324 4.23 4.99 32.63
N GLU A 325 5.06 4.64 33.61
CA GLU A 325 4.87 3.43 34.42
C GLU A 325 3.48 3.40 35.09
N GLU A 326 2.98 4.55 35.56
CA GLU A 326 1.69 4.62 36.24
C GLU A 326 0.51 4.65 35.25
N PHE A 327 0.69 5.25 34.09
CA PHE A 327 -0.31 5.19 33.01
C PHE A 327 -0.40 3.78 32.42
N GLU A 328 0.73 3.10 32.26
CA GLU A 328 0.79 1.67 31.89
C GLU A 328 0.12 0.80 32.96
N ASP A 329 0.34 1.08 34.24
CA ASP A 329 -0.33 0.38 35.33
C ASP A 329 -1.86 0.57 35.28
N LEU A 330 -2.34 1.81 35.02
CA LEU A 330 -3.77 2.10 34.84
C LEU A 330 -4.35 1.32 33.65
N LEU A 331 -3.68 1.38 32.50
CA LEU A 331 -4.06 0.63 31.29
C LEU A 331 -4.05 -0.88 31.53
N ALA A 332 -3.07 -1.39 32.27
CA ALA A 332 -2.94 -2.82 32.56
C ALA A 332 -4.08 -3.36 33.44
N GLN A 333 -4.71 -2.52 34.27
CA GLN A 333 -5.86 -2.95 35.07
C GLN A 333 -7.12 -3.18 34.24
N LYS A 334 -7.27 -2.53 33.08
CA LYS A 334 -8.43 -2.67 32.19
C LYS A 334 -9.76 -2.56 32.96
N LEU A 335 -9.86 -1.55 33.80
CA LEU A 335 -11.09 -1.24 34.52
C LEU A 335 -11.95 -0.32 33.67
N ASP A 336 -13.19 -0.70 33.46
CA ASP A 336 -14.16 0.15 32.75
C ASP A 336 -15.14 0.74 33.76
N THR A 337 -15.28 2.05 33.75
CA THR A 337 -16.39 2.68 34.47
C THR A 337 -17.68 2.60 33.65
N ILE A 338 -18.77 2.15 34.27
CA ILE A 338 -20.08 2.00 33.62
C ILE A 338 -20.95 3.23 33.84
N THR A 339 -21.08 3.67 35.09
CA THR A 339 -21.91 4.82 35.43
C THR A 339 -21.43 5.55 36.68
N TYR A 340 -21.70 6.85 36.72
CA TYR A 340 -21.58 7.66 37.92
C TYR A 340 -22.96 8.11 38.42
N THR A 341 -23.16 8.04 39.73
CA THR A 341 -24.25 8.73 40.42
C THR A 341 -23.65 9.69 41.45
N MET A 342 -23.88 10.99 41.29
CA MET A 342 -23.16 12.00 42.08
C MET A 342 -24.07 13.15 42.52
N GLU A 343 -23.75 13.69 43.69
CA GLU A 343 -24.19 15.00 44.14
C GLU A 343 -22.97 15.93 44.21
N VAL A 344 -23.04 17.04 43.49
CA VAL A 344 -22.00 18.07 43.42
C VAL A 344 -22.49 19.32 44.13
N ARG A 345 -21.71 19.82 45.09
CA ARG A 345 -22.01 21.05 45.82
C ARG A 345 -20.91 22.07 45.60
N LEU A 346 -21.33 23.27 45.23
CA LEU A 346 -20.45 24.39 44.92
C LEU A 346 -20.54 25.42 46.05
N VAL A 347 -19.39 25.82 46.60
CA VAL A 347 -19.31 26.86 47.65
C VAL A 347 -18.36 27.97 47.18
N PRO A 348 -18.83 28.89 46.30
CA PRO A 348 -18.01 29.97 45.73
C PRO A 348 -17.25 30.82 46.74
N ALA A 349 -17.88 31.14 47.87
CA ALA A 349 -17.30 32.01 48.89
C ALA A 349 -16.02 31.45 49.53
N ASP A 350 -15.87 30.12 49.53
CA ASP A 350 -14.71 29.42 50.10
C ASP A 350 -13.84 28.74 49.01
N GLY A 351 -14.19 28.91 47.73
CA GLY A 351 -13.55 28.21 46.62
C GLY A 351 -13.72 26.69 46.70
N THR A 352 -14.69 26.19 47.47
CA THR A 352 -14.80 24.77 47.80
C THR A 352 -15.71 24.03 46.82
N LEU A 353 -15.22 22.91 46.29
CA LEU A 353 -15.98 21.92 45.53
C LEU A 353 -16.12 20.65 46.37
N GLU A 354 -17.35 20.19 46.59
CA GLU A 354 -17.64 18.92 47.26
C GLU A 354 -18.39 17.98 46.30
N VAL A 355 -17.98 16.72 46.26
CA VAL A 355 -18.63 15.67 45.47
C VAL A 355 -18.89 14.48 46.38
N THR A 356 -20.11 13.99 46.43
CA THR A 356 -20.44 12.71 47.08
C THR A 356 -21.14 11.84 46.06
N GLY A 357 -20.71 10.60 45.91
CA GLY A 357 -21.30 9.75 44.90
C GLY A 357 -20.78 8.33 44.87
N SER A 358 -21.08 7.67 43.78
CA SER A 358 -20.63 6.32 43.50
C SER A 358 -20.28 6.16 42.03
N MET A 359 -19.29 5.31 41.77
CA MET A 359 -18.98 4.80 40.45
C MET A 359 -19.22 3.29 40.41
N GLU A 360 -19.90 2.82 39.39
CA GLU A 360 -20.00 1.40 39.07
C GLU A 360 -18.93 1.07 38.04
N LEU A 361 -18.15 0.03 38.29
CA LEU A 361 -17.04 -0.38 37.44
C LEU A 361 -17.05 -1.88 37.20
N VAL A 362 -16.40 -2.32 36.12
CA VAL A 362 -16.17 -3.72 35.77
C VAL A 362 -14.68 -3.96 35.59
N ASN A 363 -14.17 -5.07 36.13
CA ASN A 363 -12.79 -5.48 35.92
C ASN A 363 -12.66 -6.35 34.66
N ASN A 364 -12.09 -5.84 33.58
CA ASN A 364 -11.79 -6.63 32.38
C ASN A 364 -10.34 -7.15 32.36
N GLY A 365 -9.53 -6.78 33.35
CA GLY A 365 -8.14 -7.21 33.53
C GLY A 365 -8.01 -8.40 34.47
N PRO A 366 -6.77 -8.70 34.93
CA PRO A 366 -6.51 -9.71 35.94
C PRO A 366 -7.26 -9.42 37.26
N GLU A 367 -7.49 -10.46 38.07
CA GLU A 367 -8.00 -10.28 39.43
C GLU A 367 -7.12 -9.30 40.22
N THR A 368 -7.76 -8.33 40.88
CA THR A 368 -7.06 -7.30 41.65
C THR A 368 -7.68 -7.07 43.03
N SER A 369 -6.84 -6.80 44.02
CA SER A 369 -7.24 -6.35 45.36
C SER A 369 -7.06 -4.84 45.55
N GLU A 370 -6.60 -4.12 44.51
CA GLU A 370 -6.37 -2.69 44.54
C GLU A 370 -6.87 -2.02 43.25
N LEU A 371 -7.55 -0.89 43.38
CA LEU A 371 -7.91 -0.03 42.26
C LEU A 371 -6.88 1.08 42.12
N LEU A 372 -6.42 1.33 40.89
CA LEU A 372 -5.72 2.55 40.54
C LEU A 372 -6.71 3.48 39.85
N LEU A 373 -6.86 4.69 40.39
CA LEU A 373 -7.76 5.71 39.85
C LEU A 373 -7.01 7.02 39.66
N GLN A 374 -7.28 7.74 38.59
CA GLN A 374 -6.84 9.13 38.41
C GLN A 374 -7.69 10.05 39.29
N PHE A 375 -7.03 10.94 40.04
CA PHE A 375 -7.68 11.85 40.97
C PHE A 375 -6.81 13.09 41.27
N ASN A 376 -7.44 14.27 41.31
CA ASN A 376 -6.74 15.54 41.48
C ASN A 376 -5.99 15.60 42.82
N ALA A 377 -4.68 15.90 42.76
CA ALA A 377 -3.83 15.96 43.96
C ALA A 377 -4.15 17.13 44.91
N GLY A 378 -4.93 18.12 44.45
CA GLY A 378 -5.48 19.22 45.24
C GLY A 378 -6.77 18.88 45.98
N MET A 379 -7.33 17.67 45.80
CA MET A 379 -8.54 17.21 46.47
C MET A 379 -8.24 16.09 47.47
N THR A 380 -9.14 15.90 48.43
CA THR A 380 -9.12 14.79 49.38
C THR A 380 -10.22 13.81 49.04
N LEU A 381 -9.90 12.51 49.05
CA LEU A 381 -10.83 11.40 48.82
C LEU A 381 -11.04 10.62 50.12
N GLU A 382 -12.29 10.54 50.59
CA GLU A 382 -12.66 9.99 51.89
C GLU A 382 -13.95 9.15 51.81
N ASN A 383 -14.30 8.51 52.93
CA ASN A 383 -15.52 7.70 53.09
C ASN A 383 -15.68 6.62 52.00
N LEU A 384 -14.56 6.02 51.59
CA LEU A 384 -14.53 5.02 50.54
C LEU A 384 -15.18 3.72 51.02
N LYS A 385 -16.10 3.19 50.21
CA LYS A 385 -16.66 1.85 50.40
C LYS A 385 -16.78 1.15 49.06
N PHE A 386 -16.42 -0.13 49.03
CA PHE A 386 -16.61 -0.99 47.87
C PHE A 386 -17.59 -2.10 48.22
N GLY A 387 -18.71 -2.20 47.48
CA GLY A 387 -19.79 -3.14 47.81
C GLY A 387 -20.39 -2.94 49.21
N GLY A 388 -20.29 -1.71 49.76
CA GLY A 388 -20.76 -1.36 51.11
C GLY A 388 -19.76 -1.61 52.25
N ALA A 389 -18.67 -2.35 52.01
CA ALA A 389 -17.58 -2.54 52.96
C ALA A 389 -16.52 -1.44 52.82
N ALA A 390 -15.83 -1.09 53.91
CA ALA A 390 -14.82 -0.03 53.90
C ALA A 390 -13.66 -0.36 52.94
N ALA A 391 -13.25 0.64 52.15
CA ALA A 391 -12.06 0.60 51.31
C ALA A 391 -11.06 1.67 51.79
N GLU A 392 -9.77 1.47 51.55
CA GLU A 392 -8.71 2.31 52.12
C GLU A 392 -7.83 2.92 51.04
N VAL A 393 -7.52 4.21 51.15
CA VAL A 393 -6.46 4.83 50.34
C VAL A 393 -5.11 4.34 50.84
N VAL A 394 -4.35 3.64 50.00
CA VAL A 394 -3.05 3.04 50.35
C VAL A 394 -1.89 4.02 50.11
N SER A 395 -2.02 4.86 49.09
CA SER A 395 -1.07 5.93 48.79
C SER A 395 -1.86 7.19 48.38
N PRO A 396 -1.60 8.35 49.02
CA PRO A 396 -2.23 9.59 48.59
C PRO A 396 -1.76 9.96 47.17
N SER A 397 -2.60 10.70 46.44
CA SER A 397 -2.19 11.38 45.21
C SER A 397 -0.97 12.24 45.51
N SER A 398 0.19 11.93 44.93
CA SER A 398 1.34 12.81 45.08
C SER A 398 1.13 14.07 44.22
N ARG A 399 1.68 15.22 44.64
CA ARG A 399 1.70 16.47 43.83
C ARG A 399 2.33 16.31 42.45
N GLN A 400 2.98 15.17 42.17
CA GLN A 400 3.61 14.87 40.88
C GLN A 400 2.81 13.87 40.02
N ARG A 401 1.76 13.22 40.55
CA ARG A 401 1.29 11.93 39.97
C ARG A 401 -0.21 11.77 39.71
N GLU A 402 -1.11 12.58 40.28
CA GLU A 402 -2.58 12.52 40.02
C GLU A 402 -3.23 11.11 39.95
N VAL A 403 -2.64 10.12 40.62
CA VAL A 403 -3.13 8.74 40.71
C VAL A 403 -3.24 8.36 42.20
N VAL A 404 -4.34 7.72 42.56
CA VAL A 404 -4.64 7.21 43.89
C VAL A 404 -4.81 5.69 43.85
N ARG A 405 -4.25 5.01 44.85
CA ARG A 405 -4.35 3.56 45.02
C ARG A 405 -5.33 3.24 46.14
N ILE A 406 -6.37 2.46 45.85
CA ILE A 406 -7.43 2.10 46.79
C ILE A 406 -7.40 0.60 47.02
N ARG A 407 -7.18 0.17 48.26
CA ARG A 407 -7.29 -1.23 48.67
C ARG A 407 -8.75 -1.62 48.83
N LEU A 408 -9.12 -2.71 48.17
CA LEU A 408 -10.46 -3.28 48.24
C LEU A 408 -10.60 -4.19 49.46
N PRO A 409 -11.79 -4.25 50.09
CA PRO A 409 -12.09 -5.19 51.16
C PRO A 409 -12.14 -6.65 50.69
N GLN A 410 -12.36 -6.86 49.39
CA GLN A 410 -12.34 -8.16 48.72
C GLN A 410 -11.75 -7.97 47.32
N ALA A 411 -10.99 -8.95 46.83
CA ALA A 411 -10.49 -8.95 45.47
C ALA A 411 -11.65 -8.94 44.45
N LEU A 412 -11.49 -8.15 43.39
CA LEU A 412 -12.41 -8.04 42.28
C LEU A 412 -11.90 -8.94 41.14
N ALA A 413 -12.60 -10.04 40.90
CA ALA A 413 -12.21 -11.00 39.87
C ALA A 413 -12.46 -10.47 38.45
N THR A 414 -11.77 -11.03 37.46
CA THR A 414 -11.99 -10.73 36.04
C THR A 414 -13.45 -10.96 35.64
N GLY A 415 -14.05 -10.01 34.93
CA GLY A 415 -15.44 -9.97 34.51
C GLY A 415 -16.44 -9.58 35.60
N GLN A 416 -15.99 -9.35 36.85
CA GLN A 416 -16.89 -8.92 37.92
C GLN A 416 -17.00 -7.40 37.99
N GLY A 417 -18.20 -6.93 38.33
CA GLY A 417 -18.49 -5.53 38.60
C GLY A 417 -18.57 -5.24 40.10
N GLY A 418 -18.43 -3.96 40.44
CA GLY A 418 -18.64 -3.47 41.80
C GLY A 418 -18.87 -1.97 41.85
N THR A 419 -19.32 -1.51 43.01
CA THR A 419 -19.63 -0.08 43.23
C THR A 419 -18.68 0.48 44.28
N LEU A 420 -17.93 1.52 43.90
CA LEU A 420 -17.14 2.33 44.81
C LEU A 420 -17.94 3.59 45.16
N THR A 421 -18.29 3.76 46.43
CA THR A 421 -18.85 5.01 46.96
C THR A 421 -17.75 5.88 47.53
N PHE A 422 -17.82 7.19 47.33
CA PHE A 422 -16.78 8.13 47.74
C PHE A 422 -17.35 9.49 48.16
N LYS A 423 -16.56 10.21 48.95
CA LYS A 423 -16.67 11.66 49.15
C LYS A 423 -15.36 12.30 48.74
N ALA A 424 -15.43 13.30 47.86
CA ALA A 424 -14.30 14.10 47.42
C ALA A 424 -14.53 15.57 47.78
N SER A 425 -13.49 16.28 48.20
CA SER A 425 -13.56 17.73 48.40
C SER A 425 -12.22 18.41 48.18
N GLY A 426 -12.23 19.62 47.64
CA GLY A 426 -11.03 20.43 47.47
C GLY A 426 -11.33 21.92 47.42
N LYS A 427 -10.30 22.73 47.61
CA LYS A 427 -10.35 24.18 47.50
C LYS A 427 -9.57 24.62 46.27
N PHE A 428 -10.23 25.39 45.43
CA PHE A 428 -9.67 25.92 44.20
C PHE A 428 -9.66 27.45 44.28
N GLU A 429 -8.63 28.07 43.73
CA GLU A 429 -8.50 29.53 43.79
C GLU A 429 -9.60 30.21 42.97
N ALA A 430 -10.08 31.34 43.48
CA ALA A 430 -10.91 32.28 42.73
C ALA A 430 -10.06 32.92 41.61
N PRO A 431 -10.66 33.28 40.47
CA PRO A 431 -9.94 33.53 39.22
C PRO A 431 -8.95 34.70 39.27
N ARG A 432 -7.82 34.52 38.57
CA ARG A 432 -7.14 35.61 37.84
C ARG A 432 -7.68 35.59 36.42
N SER A 433 -8.43 36.60 35.99
CA SER A 433 -8.97 36.69 34.63
C SER A 433 -7.96 37.32 33.67
N ALA A 434 -8.16 37.11 32.36
CA ALA A 434 -7.51 37.94 31.36
C ALA A 434 -7.74 39.44 31.71
N PRO A 435 -6.76 40.31 31.46
CA PRO A 435 -6.90 41.74 31.72
C PRO A 435 -8.11 42.32 30.99
N GLU A 436 -8.82 43.28 31.61
CA GLU A 436 -9.87 44.02 30.90
C GLU A 436 -9.31 44.63 29.61
N GLY A 437 -10.08 44.56 28.52
CA GLY A 437 -9.70 45.09 27.21
C GLY A 437 -8.85 44.16 26.33
N VAL A 438 -8.45 42.97 26.80
CA VAL A 438 -7.80 41.97 25.93
C VAL A 438 -8.88 41.22 25.15
N ASN A 439 -8.90 41.41 23.83
CA ASN A 439 -9.72 40.64 22.90
C ASN A 439 -8.79 40.03 21.85
N LEU A 440 -8.49 38.73 21.96
CA LEU A 440 -7.59 38.08 20.99
C LEU A 440 -8.26 37.87 19.62
N ALA A 441 -9.59 37.99 19.54
CA ALA A 441 -10.29 37.97 18.26
C ALA A 441 -10.20 39.30 17.49
N SER A 442 -9.74 40.40 18.10
CA SER A 442 -9.56 41.68 17.41
C SER A 442 -8.29 41.73 16.56
N GLY A 443 -7.35 40.80 16.78
CA GLY A 443 -6.02 40.81 16.14
C GLY A 443 -5.04 41.80 16.78
N GLU A 444 -5.41 42.52 17.83
CA GLU A 444 -4.50 43.43 18.54
C GLU A 444 -3.57 42.65 19.49
N SER A 445 -2.27 42.89 19.37
CA SER A 445 -1.28 42.31 20.29
C SER A 445 -1.42 42.91 21.69
N PRO A 446 -1.43 42.08 22.77
CA PRO A 446 -1.46 42.60 24.14
C PRO A 446 -0.20 43.41 24.46
N SER A 447 -0.32 44.44 25.30
CA SER A 447 0.83 45.19 25.83
C SER A 447 1.72 44.31 26.72
N ASP A 448 2.98 44.69 26.95
CA ASP A 448 3.89 43.96 27.85
C ASP A 448 3.30 43.75 29.25
N GLU A 449 2.55 44.73 29.76
CA GLU A 449 1.86 44.65 31.06
C GLU A 449 0.69 43.66 31.00
N GLN A 450 -0.11 43.70 29.93
CA GLN A 450 -1.17 42.71 29.69
C GLN A 450 -0.58 41.30 29.52
N MET A 451 0.56 41.16 28.86
CA MET A 451 1.28 39.90 28.71
C MET A 451 1.78 39.36 30.05
N GLN A 452 2.34 40.20 30.92
CA GLN A 452 2.72 39.76 32.26
C GLN A 452 1.52 39.32 33.10
N GLN A 453 0.40 40.04 33.01
CA GLN A 453 -0.84 39.65 33.69
C GLN A 453 -1.41 38.33 33.11
N ILE A 454 -1.40 38.17 31.80
CA ILE A 454 -1.73 36.90 31.10
C ILE A 454 -0.88 35.76 31.66
N MET A 455 0.44 35.91 31.75
CA MET A 455 1.32 34.87 32.28
C MET A 455 1.01 34.55 33.75
N GLN A 456 0.55 35.53 34.54
CA GLN A 456 0.08 35.30 35.91
C GLN A 456 -1.28 34.59 35.97
N THR A 457 -2.12 34.65 34.93
CA THR A 457 -3.36 33.85 34.85
C THR A 457 -3.08 32.37 34.57
N MET A 458 -1.90 32.04 34.05
CA MET A 458 -1.49 30.67 33.75
C MET A 458 -0.90 29.93 34.97
N THR A 459 -0.88 30.54 36.16
CA THR A 459 -0.43 29.89 37.40
C THR A 459 -1.60 29.30 38.17
N GLY A 460 -1.55 28.01 38.53
CA GLY A 460 -2.60 27.31 39.28
C GLY A 460 -3.24 26.15 38.48
N ASP A 461 -4.20 25.44 39.08
CA ASP A 461 -4.95 24.41 38.35
C ASP A 461 -6.02 25.06 37.47
N MET A 462 -5.75 25.14 36.16
CA MET A 462 -6.64 25.77 35.19
C MET A 462 -7.88 24.91 34.83
N ARG A 463 -7.93 23.66 35.32
CA ARG A 463 -8.94 22.66 34.92
C ARG A 463 -10.17 22.68 35.83
N VAL A 464 -10.03 23.24 37.03
CA VAL A 464 -11.15 23.39 37.99
C VAL A 464 -11.14 24.81 38.54
N ARG A 465 -12.31 25.46 38.48
CA ARG A 465 -12.51 26.83 38.93
C ARG A 465 -13.77 26.93 39.77
N VAL A 466 -13.64 27.51 40.97
CA VAL A 466 -14.76 27.74 41.88
C VAL A 466 -14.79 29.21 42.30
N GLY A 467 -15.88 29.90 41.96
CA GLY A 467 -16.03 31.34 42.21
C GLY A 467 -17.45 31.80 41.84
N PRO A 468 -17.70 33.13 41.72
CA PRO A 468 -19.02 33.64 41.33
C PRO A 468 -19.52 33.06 39.99
N THR A 469 -18.58 32.75 39.09
CA THR A 469 -18.74 31.82 37.99
C THR A 469 -17.62 30.79 38.07
N GLY A 470 -17.88 29.56 37.65
CA GLY A 470 -16.89 28.49 37.73
C GLY A 470 -17.22 27.32 36.83
N TYR A 471 -16.25 26.44 36.69
CA TYR A 471 -16.33 25.26 35.84
C TYR A 471 -15.44 24.15 36.38
N ALA A 472 -15.69 22.94 35.95
CA ALA A 472 -14.73 21.85 36.09
C ALA A 472 -14.73 21.02 34.81
N ILE A 473 -13.54 20.77 34.28
CA ILE A 473 -13.35 19.92 33.10
C ILE A 473 -13.03 18.49 33.51
N GLY A 474 -13.33 17.50 32.68
CA GLY A 474 -13.05 16.09 32.97
C GLY A 474 -11.60 15.81 33.32
N ALA A 475 -10.66 16.41 32.58
CA ALA A 475 -9.22 16.31 32.83
C ALA A 475 -8.76 16.99 34.14
N GLY A 476 -9.65 17.74 34.80
CA GLY A 476 -9.41 18.31 36.12
C GLY A 476 -9.51 17.28 37.25
N LEU A 477 -9.91 16.04 36.96
CA LEU A 477 -9.91 14.91 37.89
C LEU A 477 -10.61 15.20 39.22
N TRP A 478 -11.68 16.00 39.16
CA TRP A 478 -12.44 16.48 40.32
C TRP A 478 -13.36 15.40 40.94
N TYR A 479 -13.35 14.22 40.34
CA TYR A 479 -13.96 12.97 40.76
C TYR A 479 -13.01 11.83 40.30
N PRO A 480 -13.03 10.66 40.95
CA PRO A 480 -12.11 9.57 40.62
C PRO A 480 -12.46 8.93 39.27
N LEU A 481 -11.45 8.70 38.43
CA LEU A 481 -11.56 8.07 37.11
C LEU A 481 -10.72 6.79 37.05
N THR A 482 -11.20 5.74 36.40
CA THR A 482 -10.39 4.56 36.04
C THR A 482 -9.28 4.96 35.09
N ILE A 483 -9.64 5.59 33.97
CA ILE A 483 -8.71 6.22 33.05
C ILE A 483 -9.41 7.35 32.29
N TYR A 484 -8.69 8.44 32.05
CA TYR A 484 -9.13 9.51 31.17
C TYR A 484 -9.13 8.97 29.74
N GLY A 485 -10.31 8.57 29.29
CA GLY A 485 -10.46 7.59 28.21
C GLY A 485 -11.85 7.00 28.24
N ASP A 486 -12.29 6.61 29.43
CA ASP A 486 -13.53 5.86 29.59
C ASP A 486 -14.79 6.64 29.22
N MET A 487 -15.76 5.85 28.73
CA MET A 487 -17.08 6.30 28.35
C MET A 487 -18.10 5.74 29.33
N TYR A 488 -18.86 6.61 29.99
CA TYR A 488 -19.82 6.18 31.02
C TYR A 488 -21.10 7.01 31.01
N THR A 489 -22.18 6.44 31.53
CA THR A 489 -23.42 7.19 31.79
C THR A 489 -23.32 7.97 33.09
N THR A 490 -24.18 8.97 33.27
CA THR A 490 -24.14 9.82 34.46
C THR A 490 -25.54 10.19 34.97
N ASP A 491 -25.67 10.26 36.29
CA ASP A 491 -26.81 10.83 37.00
C ASP A 491 -26.27 11.80 38.07
N VAL A 492 -26.32 13.09 37.78
CA VAL A 492 -25.63 14.11 38.56
C VAL A 492 -26.60 15.16 39.05
N THR A 493 -26.62 15.37 40.35
CA THR A 493 -27.37 16.43 41.00
C THR A 493 -26.42 17.54 41.45
N PHE A 494 -26.58 18.73 40.89
CA PHE A 494 -25.86 19.93 41.28
C PHE A 494 -26.66 20.73 42.31
N ARG A 495 -26.00 21.07 43.42
CA ARG A 495 -26.47 22.04 44.42
C ARG A 495 -25.77 23.37 44.20
N LEU A 496 -26.51 24.31 43.64
CA LEU A 496 -26.07 25.64 43.29
C LEU A 496 -26.02 26.56 44.51
N PRO A 497 -25.22 27.64 44.46
CA PRO A 497 -24.97 28.51 45.61
C PRO A 497 -26.24 29.19 46.14
N GLU A 498 -27.06 29.73 45.23
CA GLU A 498 -28.28 30.47 45.54
C GLU A 498 -29.26 30.49 44.34
N PRO A 499 -30.54 30.83 44.53
CA PRO A 499 -31.50 30.94 43.43
C PRO A 499 -31.04 31.95 42.37
N GLY A 500 -31.28 31.64 41.09
CA GLY A 500 -30.83 32.47 39.95
C GLY A 500 -29.49 32.05 39.35
N TYR A 501 -28.77 31.13 40.00
CA TYR A 501 -27.69 30.39 39.36
C TYR A 501 -28.23 29.30 38.44
N GLU A 502 -27.51 29.07 37.34
CA GLU A 502 -27.72 27.94 36.44
C GLU A 502 -26.43 27.14 36.30
N VAL A 503 -26.58 25.87 35.88
CA VAL A 503 -25.45 24.99 35.55
C VAL A 503 -25.73 24.28 34.23
N SER A 504 -24.69 24.21 33.42
CA SER A 504 -24.59 23.47 32.16
C SER A 504 -23.78 22.20 32.42
N ALA A 505 -24.32 21.04 32.03
CA ALA A 505 -23.69 19.74 32.12
C ALA A 505 -24.29 18.81 31.05
N ALA A 506 -23.60 17.71 30.77
CA ALA A 506 -24.05 16.71 29.80
C ALA A 506 -25.36 16.02 30.23
N GLY A 507 -26.22 15.71 29.25
CA GLY A 507 -27.42 14.90 29.45
C GLY A 507 -28.74 15.69 29.53
N LYS A 508 -29.81 14.98 29.86
CA LYS A 508 -31.16 15.56 29.99
C LYS A 508 -31.31 16.25 31.34
N LEU A 509 -31.70 17.53 31.33
CA LEU A 509 -32.15 18.22 32.53
C LEU A 509 -33.53 17.67 32.95
N THR A 510 -33.64 17.17 34.18
CA THR A 510 -34.86 16.53 34.70
C THR A 510 -35.63 17.38 35.72
N SER A 511 -35.00 18.42 36.24
CA SER A 511 -35.57 19.42 37.15
C SER A 511 -35.95 20.72 36.40
N PRO A 512 -36.99 21.46 36.80
CA PRO A 512 -37.31 22.77 36.21
C PRO A 512 -36.12 23.75 36.29
N SER A 513 -35.89 24.54 35.23
CA SER A 513 -34.94 25.66 35.23
C SER A 513 -35.51 26.88 35.96
N GLY A 514 -34.66 27.83 36.39
CA GLY A 514 -35.06 29.11 36.96
C GLY A 514 -35.51 29.17 38.43
N GLU A 515 -35.97 28.05 39.02
CA GLU A 515 -36.43 28.02 40.43
C GLU A 515 -35.57 27.10 41.30
N GLY A 516 -35.26 27.56 42.53
CA GLY A 516 -34.47 26.82 43.51
C GLY A 516 -32.98 26.70 43.18
N THR A 517 -32.28 25.86 43.94
CA THR A 517 -30.82 25.69 43.90
C THR A 517 -30.39 24.28 43.47
N VAL A 518 -31.29 23.46 42.97
CA VAL A 518 -31.00 22.06 42.61
C VAL A 518 -31.25 21.84 41.13
N ARG A 519 -30.26 21.24 40.45
CA ARG A 519 -30.37 20.84 39.04
C ARG A 519 -29.92 19.40 38.89
N ARG A 520 -30.72 18.55 38.24
CA ARG A 520 -30.36 17.15 38.00
C ARG A 520 -30.23 16.86 36.50
N TYR A 521 -29.05 16.41 36.11
CA TYR A 521 -28.70 16.01 34.75
C TYR A 521 -28.52 14.49 34.68
N VAL A 522 -29.16 13.87 33.69
CA VAL A 522 -29.06 12.42 33.45
C VAL A 522 -28.61 12.18 32.01
N SER A 523 -27.42 11.63 31.82
CA SER A 523 -26.93 11.18 30.51
C SER A 523 -27.03 9.67 30.40
N GLN A 524 -27.95 9.19 29.58
CA GLN A 524 -28.08 7.77 29.21
C GLN A 524 -27.19 7.38 28.02
N THR A 525 -26.63 8.37 27.32
CA THR A 525 -25.57 8.17 26.34
C THR A 525 -24.24 8.26 27.06
N PRO A 526 -23.33 7.27 26.91
CA PRO A 526 -22.00 7.36 27.48
C PRO A 526 -21.28 8.63 27.02
N ILE A 527 -20.60 9.30 27.94
CA ILE A 527 -19.85 10.54 27.68
C ILE A 527 -18.38 10.37 28.01
N PHE A 528 -17.54 11.11 27.30
CA PHE A 528 -16.12 11.22 27.56
C PHE A 528 -15.87 12.34 28.58
N GLY A 529 -15.61 11.97 29.83
CA GLY A 529 -15.41 12.96 30.88
C GLY A 529 -16.72 13.67 31.29
N LEU A 530 -16.82 14.05 32.56
CA LEU A 530 -17.90 14.88 33.06
C LEU A 530 -17.38 16.31 33.23
N TYR A 531 -18.07 17.20 32.54
CA TYR A 531 -17.81 18.62 32.52
C TYR A 531 -19.02 19.36 33.10
N PHE A 532 -18.78 20.47 33.76
CA PHE A 532 -19.84 21.42 34.07
C PHE A 532 -19.32 22.85 34.07
N SER A 533 -20.24 23.78 33.82
CA SER A 533 -20.03 25.20 34.07
C SER A 533 -21.26 25.83 34.71
N TYR A 534 -21.05 26.80 35.61
CA TYR A 534 -22.12 27.44 36.36
C TYR A 534 -21.90 28.95 36.52
N GLY A 535 -23.03 29.67 36.62
CA GLY A 535 -23.03 31.11 36.83
C GLY A 535 -24.44 31.69 36.96
N PRO A 536 -24.55 32.99 37.28
CA PRO A 536 -25.81 33.72 37.38
C PRO A 536 -26.34 34.09 35.99
N TRP A 537 -26.71 33.08 35.20
CA TRP A 537 -27.06 33.25 33.79
C TRP A 537 -28.56 33.21 33.54
N THR A 538 -28.95 33.75 32.38
CA THR A 538 -30.26 33.50 31.77
C THR A 538 -30.11 32.45 30.69
N ALA A 539 -30.99 31.46 30.69
CA ALA A 539 -31.07 30.44 29.65
C ALA A 539 -31.90 30.94 28.46
N VAL A 540 -31.35 30.78 27.26
CA VAL A 540 -32.02 31.00 25.98
C VAL A 540 -32.13 29.64 25.29
N GLU A 541 -33.35 29.11 25.24
CA GLU A 541 -33.60 27.80 24.63
C GLU A 541 -34.10 27.95 23.19
N ARG A 542 -33.62 27.08 22.31
CA ARG A 542 -34.06 26.95 20.92
C ARG A 542 -34.33 25.48 20.59
N PRO A 543 -35.45 25.17 19.91
CA PRO A 543 -35.67 23.83 19.38
C PRO A 543 -34.68 23.59 18.23
N TRP A 544 -34.04 22.43 18.24
CA TRP A 544 -33.14 22.02 17.17
C TRP A 544 -33.83 21.01 16.24
N SER A 545 -34.23 19.84 16.76
CA SER A 545 -34.95 18.82 15.98
C SER A 545 -35.43 17.67 16.87
N ASP A 546 -36.55 17.01 16.51
CA ASP A 546 -37.07 15.79 17.18
C ASP A 546 -37.20 15.92 18.71
N GLY A 547 -37.61 17.09 19.20
CA GLY A 547 -37.74 17.37 20.65
C GLY A 547 -36.41 17.63 21.36
N ARG A 548 -35.30 17.73 20.63
CA ARG A 548 -33.98 18.12 21.13
C ARG A 548 -33.80 19.63 21.11
N THR A 549 -33.00 20.14 22.04
CA THR A 549 -32.89 21.58 22.29
C THR A 549 -31.45 22.04 22.36
N VAL A 550 -31.16 23.22 21.81
CA VAL A 550 -29.94 23.97 22.10
C VAL A 550 -30.25 25.01 23.18
N VAL A 551 -29.36 25.18 24.15
CA VAL A 551 -29.52 26.21 25.18
C VAL A 551 -28.26 27.04 25.37
N ALA A 552 -28.36 28.33 25.10
CA ALA A 552 -27.29 29.28 25.42
C ALA A 552 -27.51 29.87 26.82
N TYR A 553 -26.54 29.71 27.69
CA TYR A 553 -26.46 30.38 28.99
C TYR A 553 -25.57 31.61 28.85
N VAL A 554 -26.19 32.78 29.03
CA VAL A 554 -25.54 34.08 28.87
C VAL A 554 -25.91 34.99 30.03
N ASP A 555 -25.11 36.03 30.25
CA ASP A 555 -25.51 37.11 31.15
C ASP A 555 -26.84 37.71 30.71
N LYS A 556 -27.67 38.10 31.69
CA LYS A 556 -29.00 38.66 31.42
C LYS A 556 -28.98 39.85 30.45
N ALA A 557 -27.92 40.66 30.50
CA ALA A 557 -27.73 41.80 29.59
C ALA A 557 -27.40 41.39 28.14
N ARG A 558 -26.90 40.17 27.92
CA ARG A 558 -26.51 39.62 26.61
C ARG A 558 -27.54 38.65 26.04
N ARG A 559 -28.81 38.75 26.46
CA ARG A 559 -29.87 37.84 26.00
C ARG A 559 -29.97 37.77 24.47
N ASP A 560 -29.97 38.91 23.79
CA ASP A 560 -30.08 38.99 22.32
C ASP A 560 -28.90 38.29 21.63
N TYR A 561 -27.70 38.37 22.21
CA TYR A 561 -26.54 37.63 21.74
C TYR A 561 -26.73 36.12 21.94
N GLY A 562 -27.24 35.69 23.09
CA GLY A 562 -27.58 34.29 23.36
C GLY A 562 -28.61 33.72 22.37
N GLU A 563 -29.56 34.55 21.93
CA GLU A 563 -30.53 34.19 20.89
C GLU A 563 -29.86 33.93 19.54
N LYS A 564 -29.03 34.87 19.06
CA LYS A 564 -28.24 34.67 17.83
C LYS A 564 -27.33 33.44 17.92
N LEU A 565 -26.69 33.24 19.06
CA LEU A 565 -25.78 32.12 19.32
C LEU A 565 -26.51 30.78 19.25
N ALA A 566 -27.65 30.65 19.93
CA ALA A 566 -28.45 29.43 19.91
C ALA A 566 -29.03 29.14 18.51
N ASP A 567 -29.51 30.16 17.80
CA ASP A 567 -30.03 30.01 16.43
C ASP A 567 -28.93 29.54 15.47
N ARG A 568 -27.74 30.15 15.56
CA ARG A 568 -26.58 29.74 14.75
C ARG A 568 -26.13 28.32 15.07
N ALA A 569 -26.15 27.93 16.35
CA ALA A 569 -25.77 26.59 16.77
C ALA A 569 -26.74 25.52 16.24
N CYS A 570 -28.05 25.79 16.22
CA CYS A 570 -29.03 24.92 15.57
C CYS A 570 -28.72 24.73 14.07
N ASP A 571 -28.32 25.79 13.36
CA ASP A 571 -27.97 25.71 11.93
C ASP A 571 -26.69 24.89 11.68
N VAL A 572 -25.65 25.07 12.51
CA VAL A 572 -24.42 24.27 12.46
C VAL A 572 -24.73 22.80 12.71
N LEU A 573 -25.44 22.50 13.80
CA LEU A 573 -25.75 21.12 14.18
C LEU A 573 -26.59 20.40 13.12
N THR A 574 -27.55 21.10 12.52
CA THR A 574 -28.37 20.56 11.41
C THR A 574 -27.48 20.21 10.21
N PHE A 575 -26.58 21.12 9.82
CA PHE A 575 -25.63 20.86 8.74
C PHE A 575 -24.73 19.65 9.04
N TYR A 576 -24.18 19.54 10.24
CA TYR A 576 -23.34 18.40 10.61
C TYR A 576 -24.12 17.08 10.70
N GLU A 577 -25.39 17.08 11.14
CA GLU A 577 -26.22 15.87 11.11
C GLU A 577 -26.47 15.37 9.69
N GLU A 578 -26.64 16.27 8.72
CA GLU A 578 -26.76 15.89 7.30
C GLU A 578 -25.47 15.26 6.76
N LYS A 579 -24.31 15.75 7.21
CA LYS A 579 -23.00 15.26 6.74
C LYS A 579 -22.55 13.99 7.44
N PHE A 580 -22.70 13.90 8.76
CA PHE A 580 -22.06 12.89 9.61
C PHE A 580 -23.04 11.91 10.26
N GLY A 581 -24.34 12.23 10.26
CA GLY A 581 -25.38 11.43 10.91
C GLY A 581 -25.86 12.02 12.23
N LYS A 582 -27.02 11.55 12.71
CA LYS A 582 -27.71 12.11 13.88
C LYS A 582 -27.02 11.79 15.20
N LEU A 583 -27.01 12.79 16.09
CA LEU A 583 -26.57 12.64 17.48
C LEU A 583 -27.71 12.13 18.38
N LYS A 584 -27.36 11.47 19.49
CA LYS A 584 -28.35 10.98 20.49
C LYS A 584 -28.58 11.95 21.64
N GLN A 585 -27.76 13.00 21.76
CA GLN A 585 -27.83 13.98 22.81
C GLN A 585 -29.19 14.69 22.77
N PRO A 586 -29.98 14.67 23.85
CA PRO A 586 -31.29 15.32 23.89
C PRO A 586 -31.18 16.85 23.98
N ARG A 587 -30.02 17.34 24.42
CA ARG A 587 -29.74 18.74 24.69
C ARG A 587 -28.26 19.02 24.43
N ILE A 588 -27.98 20.18 23.85
CA ILE A 588 -26.63 20.75 23.77
C ILE A 588 -26.66 22.14 24.39
N SER A 589 -25.84 22.38 25.41
CA SER A 589 -25.75 23.70 26.05
C SER A 589 -24.49 24.46 25.64
N ILE A 590 -24.57 25.78 25.62
CA ILE A 590 -23.48 26.69 25.27
C ILE A 590 -23.32 27.67 26.43
N THR A 591 -22.12 27.76 27.00
CA THR A 591 -21.78 28.72 28.05
C THR A 591 -20.71 29.69 27.56
N ILE A 592 -20.69 30.89 28.11
CA ILE A 592 -19.62 31.87 27.91
C ILE A 592 -18.80 31.91 29.19
N ASP A 593 -17.57 31.41 29.10
CA ASP A 593 -16.73 31.13 30.25
C ASP A 593 -15.44 31.95 30.23
N LYS A 594 -14.97 32.28 31.43
CA LYS A 594 -13.64 32.87 31.63
C LYS A 594 -12.59 31.75 31.65
N LEU A 595 -12.32 31.20 30.47
CA LEU A 595 -11.32 30.15 30.25
C LEU A 595 -9.88 30.72 30.29
N PRO A 596 -8.86 29.86 30.44
CA PRO A 596 -7.46 30.27 30.24
C PRO A 596 -7.25 30.95 28.89
N VAL A 597 -6.40 31.97 28.83
CA VAL A 597 -6.25 32.81 27.63
C VAL A 597 -5.82 32.03 26.37
N ILE A 598 -5.14 30.90 26.57
CA ILE A 598 -4.64 30.03 25.50
C ILE A 598 -5.75 29.21 24.81
N LEU A 599 -6.95 29.15 25.39
CA LEU A 599 -8.08 28.37 24.86
C LEU A 599 -9.11 29.29 24.20
N GLY A 600 -9.58 28.89 23.02
CA GLY A 600 -10.72 29.50 22.33
C GLY A 600 -12.07 28.98 22.82
N GLY A 601 -12.14 27.69 23.10
CA GLY A 601 -13.31 27.02 23.64
C GLY A 601 -12.98 25.59 24.08
N ILE A 602 -13.99 24.91 24.61
CA ILE A 602 -13.97 23.48 24.91
C ILE A 602 -15.35 22.90 24.60
N GLY A 603 -15.45 21.91 23.72
CA GLY A 603 -16.71 21.27 23.31
C GLY A 603 -16.87 19.83 23.80
N PRO A 604 -17.06 19.54 25.10
CA PRO A 604 -17.29 18.18 25.59
C PRO A 604 -18.70 17.66 25.24
N ALA A 605 -18.98 16.38 25.45
CA ALA A 605 -20.26 15.79 25.08
C ALA A 605 -21.47 16.51 25.70
N GLY A 606 -22.41 16.96 24.87
CA GLY A 606 -23.67 17.59 25.30
C GLY A 606 -23.56 19.04 25.78
N MET A 607 -22.38 19.65 25.74
CA MET A 607 -22.21 21.06 26.09
C MET A 607 -20.98 21.68 25.41
N MET A 608 -20.84 22.99 25.52
CA MET A 608 -19.60 23.69 25.16
C MET A 608 -19.41 24.95 25.97
N MET A 609 -18.15 25.30 26.12
CA MET A 609 -17.66 26.46 26.86
C MET A 609 -16.90 27.34 25.89
N LEU A 610 -17.47 28.49 25.52
CA LEU A 610 -16.79 29.47 24.66
C LEU A 610 -16.02 30.46 25.53
N ALA A 611 -14.76 30.73 25.19
CA ALA A 611 -13.96 31.67 25.94
C ALA A 611 -14.42 33.12 25.70
N GLU A 612 -14.68 33.84 26.79
CA GLU A 612 -15.14 35.24 26.74
C GLU A 612 -14.19 36.16 25.94
N HIS A 613 -12.87 35.97 26.06
CA HIS A 613 -11.84 36.76 25.38
C HIS A 613 -11.68 36.48 23.88
N PHE A 614 -12.41 35.50 23.34
CA PHE A 614 -12.49 35.20 21.90
C PHE A 614 -13.82 35.62 21.27
N LEU A 615 -14.75 36.19 22.06
CA LEU A 615 -16.05 36.60 21.54
C LEU A 615 -15.98 38.00 20.91
N PRO A 616 -16.49 38.17 19.68
CA PRO A 616 -16.77 39.49 19.15
C PRO A 616 -17.83 40.20 20.02
N ALA A 617 -17.83 41.54 19.99
CA ALA A 617 -18.78 42.32 20.77
C ALA A 617 -20.24 42.08 20.34
N ASP A 618 -20.50 42.03 19.03
CA ASP A 618 -21.88 42.08 18.47
C ASP A 618 -22.27 40.89 17.58
N ASP A 619 -21.33 39.99 17.25
CA ASP A 619 -21.55 38.86 16.34
C ASP A 619 -21.02 37.54 16.87
N VAL A 620 -21.57 36.43 16.37
CA VAL A 620 -21.22 35.07 16.77
C VAL A 620 -19.89 34.68 16.10
N PRO A 621 -18.90 34.12 16.85
CA PRO A 621 -17.66 33.65 16.26
C PRO A 621 -17.92 32.33 15.50
N VAL A 622 -18.35 32.43 14.25
CA VAL A 622 -18.86 31.31 13.46
C VAL A 622 -17.87 30.14 13.37
N SER A 623 -16.60 30.39 13.05
CA SER A 623 -15.59 29.32 12.95
C SER A 623 -15.38 28.61 14.29
N LEU A 624 -15.21 29.36 15.38
CA LEU A 624 -15.05 28.77 16.71
C LEU A 624 -16.28 27.96 17.11
N LEU A 625 -17.48 28.50 16.93
CA LEU A 625 -18.72 27.77 17.23
C LEU A 625 -18.84 26.49 16.40
N ALA A 626 -18.48 26.54 15.12
CA ALA A 626 -18.50 25.40 14.21
C ALA A 626 -17.46 24.33 14.60
N HIS A 627 -16.26 24.75 15.03
CA HIS A 627 -15.22 23.88 15.57
C HIS A 627 -15.72 23.16 16.83
N GLU A 628 -16.16 23.92 17.84
CA GLU A 628 -16.57 23.35 19.13
C GLU A 628 -17.82 22.46 19.01
N LEU A 629 -18.76 22.78 18.10
CA LEU A 629 -19.96 21.95 17.88
C LEU A 629 -19.62 20.65 17.15
N SER A 630 -18.55 20.64 16.35
CA SER A 630 -18.15 19.42 15.64
C SER A 630 -17.57 18.36 16.57
N HIS A 631 -17.00 18.77 17.73
CA HIS A 631 -16.52 17.83 18.73
C HIS A 631 -17.62 16.94 19.28
N GLN A 632 -18.90 17.32 19.16
CA GLN A 632 -20.02 16.46 19.51
C GLN A 632 -19.97 15.11 18.76
N TRP A 633 -19.38 15.08 17.55
CA TRP A 633 -19.02 13.85 16.82
C TRP A 633 -17.57 13.45 17.12
N TRP A 634 -16.63 14.34 16.84
CA TRP A 634 -15.21 14.02 16.78
C TRP A 634 -14.52 14.23 18.13
N GLY A 635 -14.12 13.14 18.77
CA GLY A 635 -13.54 13.13 20.12
C GLY A 635 -14.53 12.82 21.24
N ASN A 636 -15.84 13.07 21.06
CA ASN A 636 -16.88 12.70 22.04
C ASN A 636 -17.71 11.47 21.62
N HIS A 637 -18.45 11.55 20.51
CA HIS A 637 -19.24 10.42 20.01
C HIS A 637 -18.34 9.30 19.52
N VAL A 638 -17.23 9.68 18.89
CA VAL A 638 -16.14 8.80 18.49
C VAL A 638 -14.88 9.21 19.27
N PRO A 639 -14.65 8.65 20.47
CA PRO A 639 -13.47 8.96 21.25
C PRO A 639 -12.19 8.43 20.57
N ILE A 640 -11.05 9.03 20.91
CA ILE A 640 -9.74 8.60 20.41
C ILE A 640 -9.11 7.57 21.34
N SER A 641 -8.44 6.55 20.78
CA SER A 641 -7.72 5.58 21.59
C SER A 641 -6.42 6.18 22.12
N PHE A 642 -6.28 6.28 23.44
CA PHE A 642 -5.01 6.63 24.08
C PHE A 642 -4.10 5.39 24.26
N GLU A 643 -4.68 4.20 24.42
CA GLU A 643 -3.94 2.93 24.55
C GLU A 643 -3.19 2.58 23.25
N LYS A 644 -3.85 2.78 22.11
CA LYS A 644 -3.28 2.52 20.78
C LYS A 644 -2.67 3.78 20.17
N GLY A 645 -2.12 4.64 21.04
CA GLY A 645 -1.28 5.79 20.75
C GLY A 645 -1.97 7.10 20.29
N TYR A 646 -1.23 8.19 20.43
CA TYR A 646 -1.78 9.55 20.47
C TYR A 646 -2.18 10.07 19.07
N SER A 647 -3.49 10.04 18.76
CA SER A 647 -4.04 10.42 17.45
C SER A 647 -4.98 11.63 17.53
N MET A 648 -4.55 12.71 18.20
CA MET A 648 -5.39 13.91 18.43
C MET A 648 -5.93 14.56 17.15
N TRP A 649 -5.31 14.30 16.00
CA TRP A 649 -5.82 14.72 14.69
C TRP A 649 -7.26 14.29 14.45
N LEU A 650 -7.65 13.09 14.90
CA LEU A 650 -9.00 12.53 14.78
C LEU A 650 -10.06 13.36 15.53
N SER A 651 -9.63 14.21 16.47
CA SER A 651 -10.48 15.17 17.17
C SER A 651 -10.27 16.57 16.59
N GLU A 652 -9.08 17.15 16.78
CA GLU A 652 -8.81 18.56 16.48
C GLU A 652 -8.67 18.87 14.99
N GLY A 653 -8.05 17.98 14.22
CA GLY A 653 -7.94 18.13 12.77
C GLY A 653 -9.30 18.02 12.09
N PHE A 654 -10.15 17.10 12.56
CA PHE A 654 -11.54 17.00 12.12
C PHE A 654 -12.34 18.24 12.48
N ALA A 655 -12.21 18.74 13.72
CA ALA A 655 -12.92 19.93 14.16
C ALA A 655 -12.50 21.20 13.39
N THR A 656 -11.19 21.34 13.17
CA THR A 656 -10.61 22.41 12.34
C THR A 656 -11.08 22.30 10.88
N TYR A 657 -11.31 21.09 10.35
CA TYR A 657 -11.88 20.96 9.01
C TYR A 657 -13.37 21.28 8.97
N CYS A 658 -14.09 20.96 10.04
CA CYS A 658 -15.52 21.22 10.13
C CYS A 658 -15.83 22.72 10.12
N ASP A 659 -14.99 23.55 10.74
CA ASP A 659 -15.14 25.00 10.63
C ASP A 659 -14.98 25.50 9.18
N ALA A 660 -14.04 24.94 8.42
CA ALA A 660 -13.83 25.24 7.02
C ALA A 660 -15.04 24.78 6.17
N LEU A 661 -15.56 23.57 6.41
CA LEU A 661 -16.76 23.04 5.76
C LEU A 661 -18.01 23.90 6.02
N TYR A 662 -18.18 24.37 7.24
CA TYR A 662 -19.32 25.22 7.57
C TYR A 662 -19.18 26.62 6.95
N ASN A 663 -17.97 27.17 6.90
CA ASN A 663 -17.72 28.41 6.18
C ASN A 663 -17.91 28.26 4.67
N GLU A 664 -17.58 27.11 4.07
CA GLU A 664 -17.91 26.78 2.67
C GLU A 664 -19.43 26.84 2.43
N LYS A 665 -20.23 26.29 3.35
CA LYS A 665 -21.71 26.37 3.27
C LYS A 665 -22.19 27.83 3.26
N LEU A 666 -21.58 28.70 4.06
CA LEU A 666 -22.03 30.10 4.21
C LEU A 666 -21.55 31.02 3.11
N HIS A 667 -20.31 30.84 2.64
CA HIS A 667 -19.61 31.81 1.81
C HIS A 667 -19.16 31.25 0.46
N GLY A 668 -19.40 29.96 0.23
CA GLY A 668 -18.98 29.28 -0.99
C GLY A 668 -17.50 28.91 -1.00
N ARG A 669 -17.08 28.38 -2.14
CA ARG A 669 -15.78 27.71 -2.28
C ARG A 669 -14.59 28.66 -2.29
N GLU A 670 -14.74 29.86 -2.83
CA GLU A 670 -13.66 30.86 -2.83
C GLU A 670 -13.21 31.23 -1.40
N PHE A 671 -14.17 31.31 -0.46
CA PHE A 671 -13.84 31.53 0.94
C PHE A 671 -13.13 30.33 1.56
N LEU A 672 -13.57 29.11 1.25
CA LEU A 672 -12.92 27.87 1.69
C LEU A 672 -11.45 27.84 1.24
N THR A 673 -11.17 28.13 -0.03
CA THR A 673 -9.82 28.19 -0.61
C THR A 673 -8.94 29.16 0.20
N ARG A 674 -9.36 30.41 0.39
CA ARG A 674 -8.61 31.40 1.19
C ARG A 674 -8.39 30.96 2.64
N HIS A 675 -9.37 30.27 3.22
CA HIS A 675 -9.28 29.77 4.57
C HIS A 675 -8.22 28.66 4.71
N LEU A 676 -8.18 27.74 3.75
CA LEU A 676 -7.19 26.66 3.70
C LEU A 676 -5.79 27.15 3.32
N GLU A 677 -5.68 28.18 2.48
CA GLU A 677 -4.41 28.88 2.23
C GLU A 677 -3.84 29.44 3.52
N LYS A 678 -4.66 30.07 4.37
CA LYS A 678 -4.22 30.55 5.69
C LYS A 678 -3.72 29.41 6.57
N TYR A 679 -4.42 28.27 6.62
CA TYR A 679 -3.97 27.07 7.34
C TYR A 679 -2.63 26.56 6.80
N SER A 680 -2.47 26.57 5.49
CA SER A 680 -1.24 26.11 4.83
C SER A 680 -0.05 27.01 5.12
N LEU A 681 -0.25 28.33 5.11
CA LEU A 681 0.79 29.30 5.48
C LEU A 681 1.19 29.15 6.96
N PHE A 682 0.23 28.97 7.86
CA PHE A 682 0.51 28.77 9.28
C PHE A 682 1.27 27.46 9.54
N TYR A 683 0.91 26.39 8.84
CA TYR A 683 1.65 25.13 8.88
C TYR A 683 3.08 25.30 8.34
N PHE A 684 3.23 25.94 7.17
CA PHE A 684 4.52 26.18 6.52
C PHE A 684 5.46 27.02 7.39
N GLU A 685 4.94 28.07 8.03
CA GLU A 685 5.71 28.89 8.97
C GLU A 685 6.29 28.04 10.11
N GLY A 686 5.47 27.16 10.70
CA GLY A 686 5.92 26.22 11.73
C GLY A 686 7.02 25.26 11.24
N LEU A 687 6.89 24.73 10.02
CA LEU A 687 7.91 23.88 9.40
C LEU A 687 9.26 24.59 9.26
N VAL A 688 9.26 25.84 8.81
CA VAL A 688 10.47 26.62 8.58
C VAL A 688 11.14 27.01 9.90
N GLN A 689 10.35 27.41 10.89
CA GLN A 689 10.89 27.89 12.17
C GLN A 689 11.43 26.77 13.04
N LEU A 690 10.81 25.58 13.02
CA LEU A 690 11.12 24.49 13.95
C LEU A 690 11.23 23.11 13.27
N PRO A 691 12.05 22.95 12.21
CA PRO A 691 12.06 21.74 11.35
C PRO A 691 12.40 20.43 12.08
N ARG A 692 13.11 20.50 13.21
CA ARG A 692 13.46 19.33 14.04
C ARG A 692 12.33 18.89 15.00
N LEU A 693 11.33 19.74 15.24
CA LEU A 693 10.21 19.47 16.16
C LEU A 693 8.95 18.96 15.44
N VAL A 694 8.99 18.86 14.11
CA VAL A 694 7.88 18.44 13.25
C VAL A 694 7.73 16.92 13.19
N GLU A 695 8.75 16.14 13.55
CA GLU A 695 8.79 14.67 13.38
C GLU A 695 7.54 14.01 13.99
N PRO A 696 6.62 13.45 13.18
CA PRO A 696 5.52 12.64 13.71
C PRO A 696 6.09 11.35 14.29
N PRO A 697 5.65 10.88 15.48
CA PRO A 697 4.50 11.36 16.26
C PRO A 697 4.82 12.44 17.31
N ALA A 698 6.07 12.90 17.45
CA ALA A 698 6.48 13.86 18.49
C ALA A 698 5.81 15.24 18.36
N SER A 699 5.42 15.64 17.15
CA SER A 699 4.62 16.85 16.90
C SER A 699 3.17 16.77 17.35
N CYS A 700 2.64 15.56 17.52
CA CYS A 700 1.25 15.34 17.89
C CYS A 700 0.96 15.51 19.38
N TYR A 701 1.97 15.76 20.23
CA TYR A 701 1.78 15.97 21.67
C TYR A 701 1.35 17.41 22.00
N MET A 702 0.36 17.56 22.90
CA MET A 702 -0.31 18.83 23.20
C MET A 702 0.60 19.98 23.69
N ASN A 703 1.79 19.65 24.19
CA ASN A 703 2.80 20.59 24.66
C ASN A 703 3.85 20.95 23.60
N ASN A 704 3.77 20.37 22.41
CA ASN A 704 4.68 20.70 21.33
C ASN A 704 4.33 22.12 20.84
N PRO A 705 5.31 23.03 20.67
CA PRO A 705 5.04 24.37 20.13
C PRO A 705 4.44 24.35 18.72
N LEU A 706 4.56 23.23 17.99
CA LEU A 706 3.96 22.98 16.68
C LEU A 706 2.68 22.14 16.74
N TYR A 707 2.18 21.82 17.93
CA TYR A 707 0.99 20.97 18.11
C TYR A 707 -0.19 21.49 17.29
N ARG A 708 -0.44 22.80 17.36
CA ARG A 708 -1.50 23.44 16.58
C ARG A 708 -1.28 23.19 15.09
N GLN A 709 -0.17 23.67 14.54
CA GLN A 709 0.19 23.57 13.11
C GLN A 709 0.07 22.13 12.58
N THR A 710 0.52 21.15 13.35
CA THR A 710 0.66 19.74 12.90
C THR A 710 -0.59 18.90 13.14
N VAL A 711 -1.40 19.22 14.16
CA VAL A 711 -2.61 18.46 14.50
C VAL A 711 -3.88 19.13 13.98
N TYR A 712 -3.98 20.46 14.09
CA TYR A 712 -5.15 21.24 13.67
C TYR A 712 -5.05 21.56 12.19
N GLU A 713 -4.12 22.43 11.79
CA GLU A 713 -4.08 22.97 10.43
C GLU A 713 -3.68 21.90 9.39
N LYS A 714 -2.54 21.21 9.56
CA LYS A 714 -2.19 20.07 8.70
C LYS A 714 -3.28 19.01 8.69
N GLY A 715 -3.92 18.83 9.84
CA GLY A 715 -5.02 17.90 10.00
C GLY A 715 -6.22 18.20 9.11
N ALA A 716 -6.66 19.45 9.12
CA ALA A 716 -7.75 19.91 8.28
C ALA A 716 -7.38 19.88 6.80
N LEU A 717 -6.15 20.23 6.47
CA LEU A 717 -5.64 20.19 5.10
C LEU A 717 -5.56 18.75 4.56
N ALA A 718 -5.17 17.78 5.38
CA ALA A 718 -5.19 16.36 5.02
C ALA A 718 -6.64 15.87 4.77
N LEU A 719 -7.62 16.27 5.59
CA LEU A 719 -9.02 15.92 5.33
C LEU A 719 -9.56 16.57 4.05
N HIS A 720 -9.16 17.81 3.77
CA HIS A 720 -9.54 18.49 2.54
C HIS A 720 -8.97 17.79 1.30
N ALA A 721 -7.69 17.43 1.32
CA ALA A 721 -7.05 16.64 0.28
C ALA A 721 -7.71 15.24 0.14
N LEU A 722 -8.10 14.61 1.25
CA LEU A 722 -8.82 13.33 1.22
C LEU A 722 -10.18 13.46 0.55
N ARG A 723 -10.94 14.51 0.89
CA ARG A 723 -12.22 14.84 0.24
C ARG A 723 -12.04 14.99 -1.27
N TYR A 724 -10.98 15.64 -1.70
CA TYR A 724 -10.67 15.77 -3.12
C TYR A 724 -10.43 14.42 -3.80
N VAL A 725 -9.56 13.58 -3.22
CA VAL A 725 -9.21 12.26 -3.78
C VAL A 725 -10.45 11.37 -3.90
N LEU A 726 -11.26 11.31 -2.85
CA LEU A 726 -12.45 10.45 -2.80
C LEU A 726 -13.65 11.02 -3.58
N GLY A 727 -13.75 12.35 -3.65
CA GLY A 727 -14.98 13.07 -3.97
C GLY A 727 -15.96 13.12 -2.79
N ASP A 728 -16.84 14.12 -2.80
CA ASP A 728 -17.78 14.44 -1.72
C ASP A 728 -18.63 13.24 -1.25
N GLU A 729 -19.23 12.50 -2.18
CA GLU A 729 -20.15 11.41 -1.85
C GLU A 729 -19.46 10.34 -1.00
N LYS A 730 -18.29 9.87 -1.45
CA LYS A 730 -17.51 8.85 -0.75
C LYS A 730 -16.90 9.39 0.54
N PHE A 731 -16.38 10.62 0.53
CA PHE A 731 -15.82 11.25 1.71
C PHE A 731 -16.85 11.34 2.85
N PHE A 732 -18.03 11.91 2.59
CA PHE A 732 -19.06 11.99 3.62
C PHE A 732 -19.66 10.62 3.96
N ALA A 733 -19.62 9.63 3.05
CA ALA A 733 -19.98 8.25 3.38
C ALA A 733 -18.98 7.61 4.36
N VAL A 734 -17.67 7.86 4.21
CA VAL A 734 -16.65 7.46 5.20
C VAL A 734 -16.96 8.10 6.55
N LEU A 735 -17.22 9.41 6.60
CA LEU A 735 -17.50 10.10 7.86
C LEU A 735 -18.77 9.58 8.56
N ARG A 736 -19.85 9.31 7.82
CA ARG A 736 -21.06 8.70 8.39
C ARG A 736 -20.82 7.30 8.94
N ARG A 737 -20.08 6.47 8.20
CA ARG A 737 -19.70 5.13 8.67
C ARG A 737 -18.79 5.22 9.89
N TYR A 738 -17.85 6.16 9.91
CA TYR A 738 -16.96 6.38 11.04
C TYR A 738 -17.73 6.75 12.31
N ALA A 739 -18.62 7.75 12.22
CA ALA A 739 -19.51 8.12 13.31
C ALA A 739 -20.37 6.95 13.82
N THR A 740 -20.91 6.14 12.91
CA THR A 740 -21.83 5.05 13.26
C THR A 740 -21.11 3.81 13.81
N GLU A 741 -20.01 3.37 13.19
CA GLU A 741 -19.31 2.14 13.57
C GLU A 741 -18.51 2.29 14.87
N TYR A 742 -18.01 3.50 15.14
CA TYR A 742 -17.20 3.85 16.31
C TYR A 742 -17.96 4.68 17.35
N GLU A 743 -19.30 4.70 17.28
CA GLU A 743 -20.12 5.27 18.34
C GLU A 743 -19.75 4.65 19.70
N GLY A 744 -19.24 5.49 20.62
CA GLY A 744 -18.82 5.10 21.96
C GLY A 744 -17.59 4.18 22.01
N LYS A 745 -16.87 4.02 20.90
CA LYS A 745 -15.67 3.17 20.80
C LYS A 745 -14.45 4.02 20.48
N HIS A 746 -13.34 3.71 21.15
CA HIS A 746 -12.07 4.34 20.85
C HIS A 746 -11.59 3.99 19.44
N SER A 747 -11.26 5.02 18.68
CA SER A 747 -10.81 4.91 17.30
C SER A 747 -9.34 5.28 17.12
N THR A 748 -8.77 4.78 16.03
CA THR A 748 -7.39 5.02 15.60
C THR A 748 -7.34 5.55 14.16
N ILE A 749 -6.17 5.99 13.72
CA ILE A 749 -5.97 6.42 12.32
C ILE A 749 -6.23 5.24 11.37
N GLU A 750 -5.83 4.04 11.76
CA GLU A 750 -6.03 2.81 10.97
C GLU A 750 -7.49 2.45 10.80
N ASP A 751 -8.33 2.76 11.79
CA ASP A 751 -9.77 2.60 11.69
C ASP A 751 -10.37 3.50 10.59
N VAL A 752 -9.95 4.77 10.54
CA VAL A 752 -10.38 5.70 9.49
C VAL A 752 -9.82 5.29 8.13
N ARG A 753 -8.56 4.86 8.05
CA ARG A 753 -7.98 4.33 6.81
C ARG A 753 -8.77 3.12 6.32
N ARG A 754 -9.04 2.13 7.17
CA ARG A 754 -9.82 0.93 6.82
C ARG A 754 -11.19 1.30 6.26
N LEU A 755 -11.91 2.21 6.92
CA LEU A 755 -13.21 2.69 6.44
C LEU A 755 -13.08 3.40 5.09
N THR A 756 -12.01 4.16 4.90
CA THR A 756 -11.70 4.82 3.64
C THR A 756 -11.45 3.80 2.53
N ASP A 757 -10.66 2.76 2.78
CA ASP A 757 -10.40 1.68 1.82
C ASP A 757 -11.69 0.97 1.40
N GLU A 758 -12.52 0.60 2.39
CA GLU A 758 -13.78 -0.12 2.16
C GLU A 758 -14.80 0.70 1.37
N VAL A 759 -14.91 2.01 1.65
CA VAL A 759 -15.85 2.89 0.92
C VAL A 759 -15.30 3.29 -0.45
N SER A 760 -14.00 3.52 -0.55
CA SER A 760 -13.36 3.95 -1.80
C SER A 760 -13.21 2.81 -2.81
N GLY A 761 -13.00 1.58 -2.33
CA GLY A 761 -12.61 0.41 -3.11
C GLY A 761 -11.13 0.43 -3.51
N GLN A 762 -10.30 1.23 -2.84
CA GLN A 762 -8.88 1.46 -3.16
C GLN A 762 -8.03 1.26 -1.89
N ASP A 763 -6.75 0.90 -2.06
CA ASP A 763 -5.80 0.97 -0.95
C ASP A 763 -5.38 2.43 -0.74
N MET A 764 -5.82 3.04 0.35
CA MET A 764 -5.58 4.44 0.69
C MET A 764 -4.41 4.61 1.66
N ARG A 765 -3.64 3.55 1.96
CA ARG A 765 -2.48 3.65 2.86
C ARG A 765 -1.49 4.70 2.43
N TRP A 766 -1.18 4.78 1.14
CA TRP A 766 -0.30 5.82 0.59
C TRP A 766 -0.70 7.23 1.03
N PHE A 767 -2.02 7.49 1.12
CA PHE A 767 -2.54 8.80 1.50
C PHE A 767 -2.23 9.07 2.97
N PHE A 768 -2.63 8.17 3.88
CA PHE A 768 -2.41 8.39 5.31
C PHE A 768 -0.91 8.42 5.65
N ASP A 769 -0.10 7.61 4.97
CA ASP A 769 1.36 7.60 5.11
C ASP A 769 1.95 8.95 4.69
N GLN A 770 1.60 9.45 3.50
CA GLN A 770 2.12 10.73 3.01
C GLN A 770 1.59 11.92 3.83
N TRP A 771 0.29 12.00 4.05
CA TRP A 771 -0.33 13.19 4.64
C TRP A 771 -0.18 13.30 6.15
N LEU A 772 -0.03 12.18 6.88
CA LEU A 772 0.07 12.23 8.35
C LEU A 772 1.49 11.95 8.87
N ARG A 773 2.37 11.29 8.10
CA ARG A 773 3.72 10.92 8.58
C ARG A 773 4.85 11.70 7.94
N ARG A 774 4.71 12.13 6.69
CA ARG A 774 5.77 12.91 6.06
C ARG A 774 5.88 14.28 6.68
N LYS A 775 7.12 14.74 6.87
CA LYS A 775 7.45 16.08 7.38
C LYS A 775 7.58 17.12 6.27
N ASP A 776 7.76 16.66 5.03
CA ASP A 776 7.86 17.51 3.86
C ASP A 776 6.49 17.83 3.26
N LEU A 777 6.51 18.60 2.19
CA LEU A 777 5.35 19.09 1.46
C LEU A 777 5.47 18.74 -0.02
N PRO A 778 4.35 18.51 -0.72
CA PRO A 778 4.39 18.48 -2.18
C PRO A 778 4.93 19.80 -2.74
N HIS A 779 5.90 19.75 -3.65
CA HIS A 779 6.41 20.92 -4.37
C HIS A 779 6.39 20.62 -5.86
N TYR A 780 5.35 21.09 -6.54
CA TYR A 780 5.15 20.89 -7.96
C TYR A 780 5.62 22.11 -8.76
N ILE A 781 6.40 21.86 -9.81
CA ILE A 781 6.96 22.87 -10.70
C ILE A 781 6.55 22.54 -12.13
N LEU A 782 5.78 23.42 -12.76
CA LEU A 782 5.45 23.29 -14.18
C LEU A 782 6.60 23.89 -15.00
N THR A 783 7.36 23.03 -15.68
CA THR A 783 8.64 23.44 -16.30
C THR A 783 8.52 23.73 -17.79
N ASP A 784 7.77 22.92 -18.54
CA ASP A 784 7.68 23.03 -19.99
C ASP A 784 6.30 22.61 -20.51
N LEU A 785 5.77 23.33 -21.50
CA LEU A 785 4.55 22.99 -22.22
C LEU A 785 4.79 23.14 -23.73
N ALA A 786 4.87 22.01 -24.41
CA ALA A 786 5.18 21.95 -25.83
C ALA A 786 4.08 21.22 -26.61
N ALA A 787 3.91 21.59 -27.88
CA ALA A 787 3.08 20.81 -28.79
C ALA A 787 3.78 19.49 -29.12
N ASP A 788 3.02 18.39 -29.21
CA ASP A 788 3.54 17.13 -29.73
C ASP A 788 3.79 17.26 -31.24
N GLU A 789 5.02 17.00 -31.68
CA GLU A 789 5.41 17.12 -33.09
C GLU A 789 4.76 16.07 -33.99
N THR A 790 4.27 14.97 -33.42
CA THR A 790 3.71 13.82 -34.14
C THR A 790 2.18 13.86 -34.25
N THR A 791 1.51 14.50 -33.29
CA THR A 791 0.05 14.47 -33.18
C THR A 791 -0.54 15.89 -33.07
N PRO A 792 -1.18 16.42 -34.15
CA PRO A 792 -1.78 17.75 -34.11
C PRO A 792 -2.83 17.91 -33.01
N GLY A 793 -2.75 19.02 -32.28
CA GLY A 793 -3.66 19.35 -31.16
C GLY A 793 -3.33 18.63 -29.85
N GLN A 794 -2.26 17.82 -29.82
CA GLN A 794 -1.74 17.24 -28.59
C GLN A 794 -0.60 18.10 -28.03
N TYR A 795 -0.56 18.24 -26.71
CA TYR A 795 0.44 18.98 -25.97
C TYR A 795 0.98 18.12 -24.83
N VAL A 796 2.23 18.34 -24.47
CA VAL A 796 2.90 17.68 -23.34
C VAL A 796 3.33 18.74 -22.34
N LEU A 797 2.74 18.70 -21.15
CA LEU A 797 3.15 19.49 -19.99
C LEU A 797 4.08 18.64 -19.11
N THR A 798 5.26 19.17 -18.80
CA THR A 798 6.18 18.55 -17.83
C THR A 798 5.94 19.15 -16.45
N VAL A 799 5.59 18.28 -15.48
CA VAL A 799 5.41 18.64 -14.07
C VAL A 799 6.48 17.94 -13.25
N ARG A 800 7.42 18.70 -12.70
CA ARG A 800 8.50 18.21 -11.84
C ARG A 800 8.13 18.34 -10.38
N GLN A 801 8.45 17.33 -9.58
CA GLN A 801 8.40 17.40 -8.12
C GLN A 801 9.79 17.72 -7.58
N GLU A 802 9.92 18.79 -6.78
CA GLU A 802 11.11 18.97 -5.95
C GLU A 802 10.95 18.16 -4.67
N VAL A 803 11.97 17.35 -4.35
CA VAL A 803 11.94 16.35 -3.27
C VAL A 803 13.13 16.60 -2.32
N PRO A 804 13.17 17.71 -1.55
CA PRO A 804 14.38 18.12 -0.83
C PRO A 804 14.69 17.19 0.37
N GLY A 805 15.45 16.12 0.15
CA GLY A 805 15.93 15.21 1.19
C GLY A 805 14.85 14.32 1.82
N THR A 806 13.90 13.79 1.02
CA THR A 806 12.66 13.17 1.52
C THR A 806 12.39 11.75 1.00
N GLU A 807 11.25 11.18 1.36
CA GLU A 807 10.80 9.80 1.14
C GLU A 807 10.30 9.51 -0.31
N GLY A 808 10.85 10.20 -1.32
CA GLY A 808 10.47 10.08 -2.73
C GLY A 808 9.30 10.99 -3.16
N PRO A 809 8.86 10.95 -4.43
CA PRO A 809 7.79 11.81 -4.96
C PRO A 809 6.46 11.65 -4.21
N TRP A 810 5.65 12.71 -4.19
CA TRP A 810 4.28 12.64 -3.67
C TRP A 810 3.39 11.95 -4.69
N ARG A 811 2.42 11.18 -4.20
CA ARG A 811 1.36 10.61 -5.01
C ARG A 811 0.14 11.49 -4.81
N MET A 812 -0.28 12.23 -5.83
CA MET A 812 -1.50 13.02 -5.74
C MET A 812 -2.13 13.20 -7.11
N PRO A 813 -3.40 12.78 -7.31
CA PRO A 813 -4.15 13.26 -8.47
C PRO A 813 -4.37 14.77 -8.30
N LEU A 814 -4.24 15.57 -9.36
CA LEU A 814 -4.50 17.01 -9.34
C LEU A 814 -5.14 17.48 -10.65
N ASP A 815 -5.96 18.53 -10.56
CA ASP A 815 -6.53 19.16 -11.75
C ASP A 815 -5.51 20.14 -12.35
N ILE A 816 -5.41 20.16 -13.68
CA ILE A 816 -4.59 21.13 -14.42
C ILE A 816 -5.51 21.89 -15.37
N VAL A 817 -5.51 23.21 -15.26
CA VAL A 817 -6.30 24.09 -16.12
C VAL A 817 -5.39 24.72 -17.17
N PHE A 818 -5.73 24.53 -18.43
CA PHE A 818 -5.06 25.11 -19.58
C PHE A 818 -5.89 26.29 -20.11
N TYR A 819 -5.23 27.42 -20.34
CA TYR A 819 -5.86 28.63 -20.85
C TYR A 819 -5.29 28.99 -22.22
N GLY A 820 -6.16 29.29 -23.17
CA GLY A 820 -5.85 29.74 -24.53
C GLY A 820 -6.10 31.23 -24.73
N ALA A 821 -6.07 31.66 -25.99
CA ALA A 821 -6.53 33.00 -26.36
C ALA A 821 -8.06 33.14 -26.19
N ASP A 822 -8.53 34.39 -26.09
CA ASP A 822 -9.96 34.74 -26.08
C ASP A 822 -10.80 34.06 -24.98
N GLY A 823 -10.16 33.65 -23.87
CA GLY A 823 -10.82 33.02 -22.73
C GLY A 823 -11.10 31.52 -22.90
N ALA A 824 -10.50 30.86 -23.90
CA ALA A 824 -10.59 29.40 -24.03
C ALA A 824 -9.96 28.71 -22.81
N GLU A 825 -10.65 27.71 -22.25
CA GLU A 825 -10.22 26.97 -21.07
C GLU A 825 -10.47 25.48 -21.25
N HIS A 826 -9.54 24.65 -20.76
CA HIS A 826 -9.70 23.20 -20.65
C HIS A 826 -9.21 22.73 -19.29
N VAL A 827 -10.02 21.94 -18.60
CA VAL A 827 -9.65 21.33 -17.31
C VAL A 827 -9.30 19.86 -17.55
N GLU A 828 -8.03 19.52 -17.39
CA GLU A 828 -7.58 18.14 -17.32
C GLU A 828 -7.71 17.66 -15.87
N ARG A 829 -8.66 16.74 -15.62
CA ARG A 829 -9.02 16.38 -14.25
C ARG A 829 -8.22 15.21 -13.72
N ARG A 830 -7.82 15.30 -12.44
CA ARG A 830 -7.21 14.22 -11.66
C ARG A 830 -6.01 13.58 -12.36
N VAL A 831 -5.13 14.41 -12.90
CA VAL A 831 -3.83 14.00 -13.45
C VAL A 831 -3.02 13.37 -12.33
N ALA A 832 -2.64 12.09 -12.50
CA ALA A 832 -1.83 11.38 -11.53
C ALA A 832 -0.39 11.92 -11.54
N LEU A 833 0.01 12.57 -10.45
CA LEU A 833 1.40 12.99 -10.23
C LEU A 833 1.99 12.06 -9.18
N GLU A 834 2.85 11.14 -9.61
CA GLU A 834 3.39 10.07 -8.78
C GLU A 834 4.92 9.91 -8.94
N GLU A 835 5.52 10.58 -9.92
CA GLU A 835 6.94 10.50 -10.24
C GLU A 835 7.67 11.84 -9.98
N GLU A 836 9.00 11.82 -9.92
CA GLU A 836 9.80 13.05 -9.82
C GLU A 836 9.60 13.97 -11.04
N GLU A 837 9.38 13.39 -12.22
CA GLU A 837 9.04 14.10 -13.44
C GLU A 837 7.83 13.43 -14.09
N ASN A 838 6.72 14.15 -14.23
CA ASN A 838 5.48 13.63 -14.80
C ASN A 838 5.24 14.31 -16.15
N ARG A 839 5.05 13.52 -17.21
CA ARG A 839 4.71 14.02 -18.54
C ARG A 839 3.22 13.90 -18.77
N VAL A 840 2.52 15.02 -18.71
CA VAL A 840 1.07 15.10 -18.88
C VAL A 840 0.75 15.36 -20.34
N VAL A 841 0.23 14.34 -21.01
CA VAL A 841 -0.19 14.42 -22.41
C VAL A 841 -1.66 14.81 -22.47
N VAL A 842 -1.97 15.95 -23.07
CA VAL A 842 -3.33 16.49 -23.17
C VAL A 842 -3.69 16.83 -24.61
N ARG A 843 -4.95 16.68 -25.00
CA ARG A 843 -5.46 17.12 -26.30
C ARG A 843 -6.30 18.38 -26.11
N LEU A 844 -5.92 19.45 -26.80
CA LEU A 844 -6.56 20.76 -26.68
C LEU A 844 -7.09 21.23 -28.04
N GLU A 845 -8.25 21.89 -28.03
CA GLU A 845 -8.84 22.50 -29.23
C GLU A 845 -8.25 23.89 -29.54
N PHE A 846 -7.37 24.37 -28.67
CA PHE A 846 -6.69 25.66 -28.77
C PHE A 846 -5.20 25.53 -28.43
N LYS A 847 -4.41 26.53 -28.83
CA LYS A 847 -3.02 26.63 -28.39
C LYS A 847 -2.98 27.14 -26.95
N PRO A 848 -2.46 26.37 -25.97
CA PRO A 848 -2.36 26.83 -24.60
C PRO A 848 -1.29 27.93 -24.50
N LEU A 849 -1.63 28.98 -23.77
CA LEU A 849 -0.76 30.11 -23.44
C LEU A 849 -0.37 30.10 -21.96
N ARG A 850 -1.19 29.46 -21.11
CA ARG A 850 -0.95 29.28 -19.68
C ARG A 850 -1.47 27.93 -19.23
N ALA A 851 -0.80 27.32 -18.26
CA ALA A 851 -1.30 26.18 -17.51
C ALA A 851 -1.19 26.45 -16.01
N GLU A 852 -2.13 25.96 -15.23
CA GLU A 852 -2.17 26.12 -13.78
C GLU A 852 -2.58 24.83 -13.10
N LEU A 853 -1.75 24.36 -12.18
CA LEU A 853 -1.98 23.18 -11.38
C LEU A 853 -2.71 23.55 -10.09
N ASP A 854 -3.81 22.82 -9.85
CA ASP A 854 -4.68 22.95 -8.69
C ASP A 854 -5.08 24.42 -8.37
N PRO A 855 -5.74 25.12 -9.32
CA PRO A 855 -6.16 26.50 -9.12
C PRO A 855 -7.22 26.67 -8.02
N ASP A 856 -7.95 25.60 -7.69
CA ASP A 856 -8.97 25.61 -6.63
C ASP A 856 -8.39 25.36 -5.22
N TYR A 857 -7.08 25.11 -5.13
CA TYR A 857 -6.33 24.87 -3.88
C TYR A 857 -6.85 23.68 -3.06
N TRP A 858 -7.09 22.55 -3.72
CA TRP A 858 -7.46 21.30 -3.02
C TRP A 858 -6.32 20.72 -2.19
N VAL A 859 -5.08 21.04 -2.55
CA VAL A 859 -3.90 20.35 -2.04
C VAL A 859 -2.89 21.37 -1.56
N PHE A 860 -2.64 21.36 -0.25
CA PHE A 860 -1.58 22.18 0.31
C PHE A 860 -0.21 21.70 -0.19
N ARG A 861 0.60 22.66 -0.55
CA ARG A 861 1.87 22.48 -1.26
C ARG A 861 2.81 23.62 -0.92
N TYR A 862 4.06 23.50 -1.34
CA TYR A 862 5.04 24.59 -1.21
C TYR A 862 4.49 25.89 -1.82
N PRO A 863 4.51 27.03 -1.09
CA PRO A 863 3.96 28.28 -1.58
C PRO A 863 4.87 28.89 -2.68
N GLY A 864 4.27 29.43 -3.74
CA GLY A 864 4.99 30.12 -4.81
C GLY A 864 4.33 30.01 -6.18
N PRO A 865 4.88 30.69 -7.21
CA PRO A 865 4.31 30.72 -8.57
C PRO A 865 4.62 29.45 -9.39
N ASP A 866 5.17 28.40 -8.77
CA ASP A 866 5.72 27.24 -9.46
C ASP A 866 4.63 26.31 -10.02
N ASN A 867 3.41 26.46 -9.54
CA ASN A 867 2.23 25.75 -10.03
C ASN A 867 1.64 26.38 -11.32
N VAL A 868 2.27 27.42 -11.89
CA VAL A 868 1.81 28.11 -13.10
C VAL A 868 2.89 28.07 -14.19
N TRP A 869 2.49 27.80 -15.42
CA TRP A 869 3.32 27.92 -16.62
C TRP A 869 2.74 28.94 -17.61
N PRO A 870 3.56 29.78 -18.28
CA PRO A 870 4.97 30.00 -17.97
C PRO A 870 5.10 30.59 -16.57
N ARG A 871 6.18 30.22 -15.87
CA ARG A 871 6.44 30.70 -14.51
C ARG A 871 6.49 32.22 -14.54
N ALA A 872 5.67 32.87 -13.72
CA ALA A 872 5.77 34.31 -13.55
C ALA A 872 7.19 34.62 -13.04
N GLU A 873 7.90 35.57 -13.65
CA GLU A 873 9.14 36.07 -13.04
C GLU A 873 8.76 36.62 -11.66
N PRO A 874 9.54 36.32 -10.61
CA PRO A 874 9.25 36.85 -9.29
C PRO A 874 9.29 38.38 -9.38
N GLU A 875 8.12 39.04 -9.30
CA GLU A 875 8.08 40.46 -9.02
C GLU A 875 8.88 40.68 -7.73
N ALA A 876 9.84 41.60 -7.77
CA ALA A 876 10.60 41.98 -6.58
C ALA A 876 9.59 42.29 -5.47
N ALA A 877 9.57 41.45 -4.44
CA ALA A 877 8.57 41.53 -3.39
C ALA A 877 8.46 42.99 -2.90
N PRO A 878 7.28 43.63 -2.90
CA PRO A 878 7.13 44.88 -2.17
C PRO A 878 7.53 44.56 -0.74
N ALA A 879 8.47 45.33 -0.19
CA ALA A 879 8.93 45.17 1.18
C ALA A 879 7.69 45.07 2.07
N ALA A 880 7.41 43.87 2.57
CA ALA A 880 6.29 43.64 3.45
C ALA A 880 6.56 44.53 4.66
N SER A 881 5.76 45.60 4.79
CA SER A 881 5.61 46.26 6.07
C SER A 881 4.95 45.24 6.97
N VAL A 882 5.78 44.46 7.67
CA VAL A 882 5.38 43.79 8.89
C VAL A 882 5.07 44.93 9.86
N ALA A 883 3.85 45.42 9.81
CA ALA A 883 3.24 46.11 10.93
C ALA A 883 2.63 45.02 11.83
N PRO A 884 2.84 45.13 13.15
CA PRO A 884 2.67 44.04 14.13
C PRO A 884 1.23 43.58 14.30
#